data_AF-A0A8H4KTV4-F1
#
_entry.id   AF-A0A8H4KTV4-F1
#
_cell.length_a   1.000
_cell.length_b   1.000
_cell.length_c   1.000
_cell.angle_alpha   90.00
_cell.angle_beta   90.00
_cell.angle_gamma   90.00
#
_symmetry.space_group_name_H-M   'P 1'
#
loop_
_entity.id
_entity.type
_entity.pdbx_description
1 polymer ?
#
loop_
_entity_poly.entity_id
_entity_poly.type
_entity_poly.pdbx_seq_one_letter_code
_entity_poly.pdbx_strand_id
1 'polypeptide(L)'
;MSTNMNTSLKNVINYLPNLNCILIDGHQDIDPSEFLSDAGHQVQLLSMAGCPLSLSAKVAASLCGLIYLDLSHVPGPLRTLFQDGQLPELRVLKIQGKEVDDTTVENLTAHFGTRLWSLDLSNNKLTDQALESIGAHCLWPADLRTDANFDVEGKLEFGCTTPDFGTWIRITESEWSDSFSHPNRNLVDAPVYDIHDTQPQESVQQRLDGKFPVKSDAADAVCRGLQGEDPYFPPASFQNSQGLTHLNVSGNRISSLGVRKLLTLCRGRLQQFSCESMTLVPPSKATMTIWPKMAKLYGFYSIHTLRPVLTSNLRVVKLHHSVVTQIPTLELEGLSRIACLYIAENSLLPRAEMAFPEAFVPDMNPRITSLTLTCIPRRSKGPLINKLIAFLKLLSAQERALFDMSSRRGPSVLAGINHFRLEFEPDYYEEDASIAEDIDAGELLNSGDRGFSFFDDEAHAQERPQTTRELAGSTQKRNLMDSSITQKELDQHEPEHLDIDVWTDGKSTKAQVWVGPKDSSNPMLQDYRKLALYYKVHDHIGPASPAQIHAGVPSSALVFHTAWCMAIMPADGYIEEPTRAELEGIQDVLTELKRFRLEGRAKYLKLQREYGSRHVPPGPPHGFWLGTLEVSTHQRTLRSKIADYWR
;
A
#
# COMPACT_ATOMS: atom_id res chain seq x y z
N MET A 1 -22.60 -28.64 39.00
CA MET A 1 -23.18 -27.32 38.69
C MET A 1 -22.16 -26.57 37.87
N SER A 2 -22.34 -26.48 36.55
CA SER A 2 -21.48 -25.64 35.71
C SER A 2 -21.82 -24.18 36.00
N THR A 3 -20.88 -23.44 36.56
CA THR A 3 -21.01 -21.98 36.71
C THR A 3 -21.21 -21.36 35.33
N ASN A 4 -22.33 -20.66 35.13
CA ASN A 4 -22.61 -19.91 33.90
C ASN A 4 -21.48 -18.88 33.69
N MET A 5 -20.75 -19.00 32.59
CA MET A 5 -19.56 -18.19 32.31
C MET A 5 -19.89 -16.69 32.23
N ASN A 6 -21.07 -16.32 31.72
CA ASN A 6 -21.54 -14.94 31.71
C ASN A 6 -21.76 -14.38 33.12
N THR A 7 -22.28 -15.20 34.05
CA THR A 7 -22.43 -14.80 35.45
C THR A 7 -21.07 -14.57 36.13
N SER A 8 -20.10 -15.44 35.83
CA SER A 8 -18.73 -15.26 36.31
C SER A 8 -18.09 -13.98 35.74
N LEU A 9 -18.23 -13.71 34.44
CA LEU A 9 -17.72 -12.48 33.82
C LEU A 9 -18.36 -11.21 34.39
N LYS A 10 -19.68 -11.23 34.60
CA LYS A 10 -20.39 -10.13 35.26
C LYS A 10 -19.83 -9.85 36.66
N ASN A 11 -19.58 -10.91 37.44
CA ASN A 11 -18.97 -10.78 38.75
C ASN A 11 -17.54 -10.23 38.66
N VAL A 12 -16.75 -10.72 37.70
CA VAL A 12 -15.36 -10.26 37.48
C VAL A 12 -15.31 -8.76 37.19
N ILE A 13 -16.20 -8.24 36.33
CA ILE A 13 -16.27 -6.79 36.06
C ILE A 13 -16.56 -6.00 37.34
N ASN A 14 -17.48 -6.48 38.18
CA ASN A 14 -17.83 -5.82 39.44
C ASN A 14 -16.71 -5.90 40.49
N TYR A 15 -15.92 -6.98 40.50
CA TYR A 15 -14.86 -7.20 41.49
C TYR A 15 -13.49 -6.65 41.07
N LEU A 16 -13.26 -6.45 39.76
CA LEU A 16 -12.00 -5.94 39.23
C LEU A 16 -12.20 -4.53 38.67
N PRO A 17 -12.18 -3.47 39.51
CA PRO A 17 -12.44 -2.09 39.07
C PRO A 17 -11.45 -1.57 38.01
N ASN A 18 -10.28 -2.21 37.88
CA ASN A 18 -9.25 -1.87 36.89
C ASN A 18 -9.30 -2.74 35.63
N LEU A 19 -10.28 -3.63 35.48
CA LEU A 19 -10.45 -4.41 34.26
C LEU A 19 -10.91 -3.50 33.11
N ASN A 20 -9.98 -3.11 32.25
CA ASN A 20 -10.24 -2.20 31.13
C ASN A 20 -10.24 -2.86 29.75
N CYS A 21 -9.73 -4.10 29.64
CA CYS A 21 -9.60 -4.81 28.37
C CYS A 21 -10.30 -6.17 28.45
N ILE A 22 -11.16 -6.45 27.46
CA ILE A 22 -11.91 -7.70 27.36
C ILE A 22 -11.75 -8.26 25.95
N LEU A 23 -11.18 -9.46 25.85
CA LEU A 23 -10.98 -10.21 24.61
C LEU A 23 -11.74 -11.53 24.75
N ILE A 24 -12.80 -11.71 23.96
CA ILE A 24 -13.68 -12.89 23.98
C ILE A 24 -13.80 -13.52 22.59
N ASP A 25 -12.81 -13.32 21.73
CA ASP A 25 -12.83 -13.75 20.33
C ASP A 25 -13.14 -15.25 20.18
N GLY A 26 -14.02 -15.59 19.23
CA GLY A 26 -14.39 -16.95 18.87
C GLY A 26 -15.22 -17.72 19.91
N HIS A 27 -15.55 -17.11 21.06
CA HIS A 27 -16.38 -17.76 22.08
C HIS A 27 -17.84 -17.85 21.65
N GLN A 28 -18.44 -19.04 21.75
CA GLN A 28 -19.80 -19.30 21.25
C GLN A 28 -20.92 -18.93 22.25
N ASP A 29 -20.65 -19.05 23.55
CA ASP A 29 -21.66 -18.97 24.61
C ASP A 29 -21.60 -17.66 25.44
N ILE A 30 -20.73 -16.73 25.07
CA ILE A 30 -20.54 -15.47 25.80
C ILE A 30 -21.44 -14.39 25.18
N ASP A 31 -22.42 -13.90 25.94
CA ASP A 31 -23.29 -12.80 25.54
C ASP A 31 -22.84 -11.48 26.21
N PRO A 32 -22.23 -10.54 25.46
CA PRO A 32 -21.85 -9.22 25.96
C PRO A 32 -23.00 -8.49 26.70
N SER A 33 -24.25 -8.75 26.33
CA SER A 33 -25.42 -8.12 26.93
C SER A 33 -25.65 -8.50 28.40
N GLU A 34 -25.23 -9.70 28.80
CA GLU A 34 -25.41 -10.19 30.17
C GLU A 34 -24.44 -9.56 31.17
N PHE A 35 -23.24 -9.18 30.73
CA PHE A 35 -22.16 -8.74 31.62
C PHE A 35 -21.61 -7.32 31.35
N LEU A 36 -21.79 -6.74 30.16
CA LEU A 36 -21.29 -5.38 29.83
C LEU A 36 -22.31 -4.25 30.03
N SER A 37 -23.57 -4.58 30.35
CA SER A 37 -24.64 -3.56 30.49
C SER A 37 -24.32 -2.47 31.52
N ASP A 38 -23.50 -2.78 32.53
CA ASP A 38 -23.15 -1.88 33.63
C ASP A 38 -21.68 -1.41 33.57
N ALA A 39 -20.94 -1.73 32.50
CA ALA A 39 -19.49 -1.49 32.42
C ALA A 39 -19.09 -0.01 32.29
N GLY A 40 -19.97 0.86 31.77
CA GLY A 40 -19.74 2.31 31.74
C GLY A 40 -18.43 2.72 31.05
N HIS A 41 -17.59 3.45 31.78
CA HIS A 41 -16.26 3.90 31.35
C HIS A 41 -15.13 2.93 31.73
N GLN A 42 -15.43 1.85 32.45
CA GLN A 42 -14.44 0.90 32.95
C GLN A 42 -13.76 0.17 31.79
N VAL A 43 -14.54 -0.27 30.81
CA VAL A 43 -14.05 -1.02 29.65
C VAL A 43 -13.66 -0.06 28.53
N GLN A 44 -12.37 -0.11 28.17
CA GLN A 44 -11.74 0.71 27.12
C GLN A 44 -11.44 -0.10 25.85
N LEU A 45 -11.28 -1.42 25.97
CA LEU A 45 -11.02 -2.31 24.84
C LEU A 45 -11.97 -3.50 24.88
N LEU A 46 -12.69 -3.72 23.79
CA LEU A 46 -13.53 -4.89 23.58
C LEU A 46 -13.20 -5.53 22.23
N SER A 47 -12.80 -6.79 22.28
CA SER A 47 -12.69 -7.64 21.10
C SER A 47 -13.62 -8.83 21.25
N MET A 48 -14.46 -9.02 20.23
CA MET A 48 -15.38 -10.16 20.13
C MET A 48 -15.39 -10.73 18.71
N ALA A 49 -14.23 -10.73 18.06
CA ALA A 49 -14.08 -11.17 16.69
C ALA A 49 -14.49 -12.65 16.54
N GLY A 50 -15.30 -12.95 15.52
CA GLY A 50 -15.79 -14.31 15.25
C GLY A 50 -16.80 -14.85 16.27
N CYS A 51 -17.30 -14.03 17.20
CA CYS A 51 -18.39 -14.45 18.09
C CYS A 51 -19.72 -14.54 17.33
N PRO A 52 -20.57 -15.54 17.63
CA PRO A 52 -21.86 -15.71 16.95
C PRO A 52 -22.95 -14.76 17.47
N LEU A 53 -22.77 -14.16 18.66
CA LEU A 53 -23.72 -13.24 19.27
C LEU A 53 -23.37 -11.80 18.92
N SER A 54 -24.37 -11.02 18.50
CA SER A 54 -24.19 -9.61 18.12
C SER A 54 -24.15 -8.70 19.35
N LEU A 55 -23.36 -7.63 19.28
CA LEU A 55 -23.44 -6.54 20.25
C LEU A 55 -24.81 -5.87 20.15
N SER A 56 -25.50 -5.65 21.28
CA SER A 56 -26.79 -4.96 21.28
C SER A 56 -26.61 -3.44 21.41
N ALA A 57 -27.53 -2.64 20.83
CA ALA A 57 -27.49 -1.18 20.91
C ALA A 57 -27.47 -0.65 22.35
N LYS A 58 -28.15 -1.36 23.27
CA LYS A 58 -28.17 -1.01 24.69
C LYS A 58 -26.79 -1.13 25.32
N VAL A 59 -26.03 -2.17 24.97
CA VAL A 59 -24.66 -2.37 25.46
C VAL A 59 -23.71 -1.37 24.80
N ALA A 60 -23.84 -1.13 23.50
CA ALA A 60 -23.03 -0.11 22.83
C ALA A 60 -23.22 1.27 23.48
N ALA A 61 -24.45 1.60 23.91
CA ALA A 61 -24.75 2.82 24.64
C ALA A 61 -24.19 2.87 26.07
N SER A 62 -23.95 1.73 26.73
CA SER A 62 -23.34 1.69 28.06
C SER A 62 -21.81 1.79 28.02
N LEU A 63 -21.18 1.50 26.90
CA LEU A 63 -19.72 1.47 26.72
C LEU A 63 -19.14 2.84 26.34
N CYS A 64 -19.37 3.86 27.18
CA CYS A 64 -18.95 5.24 26.88
C CYS A 64 -17.43 5.44 26.85
N GLY A 65 -16.66 4.64 27.59
CA GLY A 65 -15.19 4.73 27.65
C GLY A 65 -14.45 3.91 26.58
N LEU A 66 -15.17 3.28 25.64
CA LEU A 66 -14.59 2.33 24.70
C LEU A 66 -13.76 3.04 23.62
N ILE A 67 -12.48 2.69 23.54
CA ILE A 67 -11.49 3.23 22.60
C ILE A 67 -11.26 2.27 21.43
N TYR A 68 -11.30 0.96 21.70
CA TYR A 68 -11.08 -0.09 20.72
C TYR A 68 -12.28 -1.03 20.67
N LEU A 69 -12.79 -1.26 19.46
CA LEU A 69 -13.89 -2.19 19.20
C LEU A 69 -13.57 -3.08 17.99
N ASP A 70 -13.53 -4.39 18.23
CA ASP A 70 -13.44 -5.40 17.17
C ASP A 70 -14.71 -6.26 17.11
N LEU A 71 -15.44 -6.09 16.01
CA LEU A 71 -16.65 -6.82 15.65
C LEU A 71 -16.45 -7.66 14.38
N SER A 72 -15.20 -7.95 14.01
CA SER A 72 -14.86 -8.68 12.80
C SER A 72 -15.54 -10.04 12.77
N HIS A 73 -16.19 -10.38 11.66
CA HIS A 73 -16.92 -11.64 11.44
C HIS A 73 -18.06 -11.94 12.44
N VAL A 74 -18.47 -10.97 13.25
CA VAL A 74 -19.67 -11.09 14.09
C VAL A 74 -20.90 -10.92 13.19
N PRO A 75 -22.04 -11.60 13.41
CA PRO A 75 -23.26 -11.35 12.65
C PRO A 75 -23.98 -10.06 13.12
N GLY A 76 -25.00 -9.64 12.37
CA GLY A 76 -25.92 -8.56 12.76
C GLY A 76 -25.57 -7.16 12.21
N PRO A 77 -26.57 -6.28 12.12
CA PRO A 77 -26.45 -4.98 11.47
C PRO A 77 -25.67 -3.97 12.33
N LEU A 78 -24.86 -3.13 11.67
CA LEU A 78 -24.08 -2.07 12.34
C LEU A 78 -24.90 -0.80 12.63
N ARG A 79 -25.97 -0.54 11.86
CA ARG A 79 -26.75 0.71 11.95
C ARG A 79 -27.30 0.99 13.36
N THR A 80 -27.61 -0.05 14.13
CA THR A 80 -28.14 0.07 15.49
C THR A 80 -27.07 0.36 16.54
N LEU A 81 -25.79 0.20 16.19
CA LEU A 81 -24.64 0.39 17.09
C LEU A 81 -24.02 1.79 17.00
N PHE A 82 -24.34 2.53 15.94
CA PHE A 82 -23.73 3.82 15.63
C PHE A 82 -24.80 4.92 15.52
N GLN A 83 -25.64 5.02 16.55
CA GLN A 83 -26.57 6.15 16.71
C GLN A 83 -25.87 7.34 17.36
N ASP A 84 -26.44 8.53 17.21
CA ASP A 84 -25.88 9.77 17.74
C ASP A 84 -25.58 9.66 19.25
N GLY A 85 -24.34 10.00 19.62
CA GLY A 85 -23.86 9.95 21.00
C GLY A 85 -23.37 8.59 21.50
N GLN A 86 -23.46 7.52 20.71
CA GLN A 86 -22.89 6.21 21.08
C GLN A 86 -21.37 6.18 20.82
N LEU A 87 -20.65 5.45 21.69
CA LEU A 87 -19.21 5.19 21.58
C LEU A 87 -18.37 6.48 21.35
N PRO A 88 -18.50 7.51 22.21
CA PRO A 88 -17.86 8.81 22.01
C PRO A 88 -16.33 8.73 21.98
N GLU A 89 -15.76 7.82 22.77
CA GLU A 89 -14.31 7.63 22.90
C GLU A 89 -13.70 6.68 21.87
N LEU A 90 -14.49 6.16 20.92
CA LEU A 90 -13.99 5.18 19.97
C LEU A 90 -12.94 5.80 19.05
N ARG A 91 -11.81 5.09 18.89
CA ARG A 91 -10.66 5.49 18.06
C ARG A 91 -10.20 4.41 17.09
N VAL A 92 -10.44 3.14 17.42
CA VAL A 92 -10.12 1.97 16.58
C VAL A 92 -11.37 1.16 16.38
N LEU A 93 -11.75 0.95 15.12
CA LEU A 93 -12.90 0.14 14.75
C LEU A 93 -12.51 -0.92 13.72
N LYS A 94 -12.77 -2.18 14.06
CA LYS A 94 -12.59 -3.32 13.15
C LYS A 94 -13.92 -4.01 12.89
N ILE A 95 -14.33 -4.01 11.63
CA ILE A 95 -15.63 -4.53 11.16
C ILE A 95 -15.43 -5.36 9.89
N GLN A 96 -14.36 -6.15 9.88
CA GLN A 96 -14.05 -7.06 8.79
C GLN A 96 -15.20 -8.07 8.60
N GLY A 97 -15.55 -8.39 7.34
CA GLY A 97 -16.48 -9.49 7.06
C GLY A 97 -17.91 -9.28 7.52
N LYS A 98 -18.35 -8.04 7.76
CA LYS A 98 -19.70 -7.70 8.24
C LYS A 98 -20.70 -7.38 7.12
N GLU A 99 -20.31 -7.64 5.87
CA GLU A 99 -21.09 -7.36 4.67
C GLU A 99 -21.46 -5.89 4.48
N VAL A 100 -20.61 -4.98 4.96
CA VAL A 100 -20.79 -3.53 4.86
C VAL A 100 -20.76 -3.08 3.39
N ASP A 101 -21.69 -2.21 3.02
CA ASP A 101 -21.77 -1.57 1.71
C ASP A 101 -21.39 -0.07 1.76
N ASP A 102 -21.34 0.59 0.61
CA ASP A 102 -20.91 1.98 0.48
C ASP A 102 -21.82 2.94 1.27
N THR A 103 -23.14 2.70 1.29
CA THR A 103 -24.09 3.50 2.07
C THR A 103 -23.86 3.37 3.57
N THR A 104 -23.53 2.17 4.05
CA THR A 104 -23.22 1.96 5.46
C THR A 104 -21.91 2.67 5.84
N VAL A 105 -20.89 2.64 4.97
CA VAL A 105 -19.65 3.40 5.18
C VAL A 105 -19.90 4.89 5.17
N GLU A 106 -20.72 5.41 4.25
CA GLU A 106 -21.08 6.84 4.22
C GLU A 106 -21.67 7.28 5.56
N ASN A 107 -22.65 6.55 6.09
CA ASN A 107 -23.23 6.83 7.40
C ASN A 107 -22.21 6.75 8.54
N LEU A 108 -21.35 5.72 8.53
CA LEU A 108 -20.30 5.52 9.53
C LEU A 108 -19.28 6.66 9.51
N THR A 109 -18.82 7.06 8.33
CA THR A 109 -17.83 8.12 8.13
C THR A 109 -18.41 9.48 8.51
N ALA A 110 -19.68 9.75 8.21
CA ALA A 110 -20.39 10.94 8.67
C ALA A 110 -20.54 10.97 10.20
N HIS A 111 -20.80 9.82 10.83
CA HIS A 111 -20.97 9.72 12.27
C HIS A 111 -19.65 9.89 13.03
N PHE A 112 -18.60 9.16 12.66
CA PHE A 112 -17.32 9.20 13.38
C PHE A 112 -16.42 10.35 12.95
N GLY A 113 -16.50 10.80 11.69
CA GLY A 113 -15.63 11.84 11.14
C GLY A 113 -14.16 11.51 11.40
N THR A 114 -13.42 12.49 11.92
CA THR A 114 -11.99 12.38 12.23
C THR A 114 -11.71 11.75 13.61
N ARG A 115 -12.73 11.22 14.32
CA ARG A 115 -12.53 10.58 15.64
C ARG A 115 -11.73 9.29 15.56
N LEU A 116 -11.86 8.52 14.48
CA LEU A 116 -11.10 7.28 14.31
C LEU A 116 -9.68 7.57 13.82
N TRP A 117 -8.69 6.87 14.37
CA TRP A 117 -7.34 6.84 13.81
C TRP A 117 -7.03 5.51 13.10
N SER A 118 -7.76 4.43 13.41
CA SER A 118 -7.71 3.15 12.67
C SER A 118 -9.11 2.64 12.30
N LEU A 119 -9.22 2.15 11.07
CA LEU A 119 -10.43 1.55 10.52
C LEU A 119 -10.10 0.32 9.66
N ASP A 120 -10.63 -0.84 10.06
CA ASP A 120 -10.57 -2.07 9.27
C ASP A 120 -11.95 -2.40 8.67
N LEU A 121 -12.02 -2.31 7.35
CA LEU A 121 -13.18 -2.56 6.51
C LEU A 121 -12.95 -3.76 5.58
N SER A 122 -11.99 -4.63 5.88
CA SER A 122 -11.63 -5.72 4.98
C SER A 122 -12.75 -6.76 4.79
N ASN A 123 -12.74 -7.46 3.66
CA ASN A 123 -13.68 -8.52 3.31
C ASN A 123 -15.17 -8.10 3.38
N ASN A 124 -15.49 -6.90 2.90
CA ASN A 124 -16.85 -6.37 2.83
C ASN A 124 -17.31 -6.23 1.36
N LYS A 125 -18.35 -5.42 1.10
CA LYS A 125 -18.94 -5.23 -0.23
C LYS A 125 -18.66 -3.82 -0.78
N LEU A 126 -17.52 -3.23 -0.40
CA LEU A 126 -17.19 -1.85 -0.72
C LEU A 126 -16.72 -1.67 -2.17
N THR A 127 -17.04 -0.51 -2.74
CA THR A 127 -16.54 -0.04 -4.04
C THR A 127 -15.76 1.26 -3.88
N ASP A 128 -15.37 1.88 -5.00
CA ASP A 128 -14.66 3.16 -5.00
C ASP A 128 -15.47 4.28 -4.32
N GLN A 129 -16.81 4.19 -4.29
CA GLN A 129 -17.67 5.17 -3.62
C GLN A 129 -17.41 5.24 -2.10
N ALA A 130 -17.16 4.10 -1.44
CA ALA A 130 -16.81 4.10 -0.01
C ALA A 130 -15.51 4.87 0.27
N LEU A 131 -14.53 4.80 -0.66
CA LEU A 131 -13.27 5.51 -0.52
C LEU A 131 -13.44 7.02 -0.61
N GLU A 132 -14.40 7.50 -1.41
CA GLU A 132 -14.75 8.91 -1.48
C GLU A 132 -15.33 9.40 -0.15
N SER A 133 -16.25 8.64 0.45
CA SER A 133 -16.83 8.97 1.76
C SER A 133 -15.77 9.00 2.86
N ILE A 134 -14.87 8.02 2.89
CA ILE A 134 -13.73 7.99 3.83
C ILE A 134 -12.83 9.20 3.62
N GLY A 135 -12.50 9.49 2.35
CA GLY A 135 -11.65 10.60 1.97
C GLY A 135 -12.22 11.97 2.39
N ALA A 136 -13.54 12.12 2.31
CA ALA A 136 -14.23 13.36 2.62
C ALA A 136 -14.42 13.62 4.12
N HIS A 137 -14.67 12.59 4.94
CA HIS A 137 -15.12 12.77 6.33
C HIS A 137 -14.12 12.30 7.39
N CYS A 138 -13.30 11.28 7.08
CA CYS A 138 -12.46 10.63 8.09
C CYS A 138 -11.00 11.11 8.08
N LEU A 139 -10.62 11.90 7.09
CA LEU A 139 -9.30 12.49 6.98
C LEU A 139 -9.31 13.93 7.51
N TRP A 140 -8.23 14.30 8.17
CA TRP A 140 -8.08 15.67 8.64
C TRP A 140 -7.85 16.63 7.47
N PRO A 141 -8.53 17.79 7.41
CA PRO A 141 -8.44 18.69 6.26
C PRO A 141 -7.05 19.28 6.02
N ALA A 142 -6.19 19.35 7.04
CA ALA A 142 -4.90 20.00 6.87
C ALA A 142 -3.89 19.16 6.08
N ASP A 143 -3.25 19.84 5.13
CA ASP A 143 -2.29 19.26 4.20
C ASP A 143 -0.90 19.15 4.83
N LEU A 144 -0.32 17.94 4.82
CA LEU A 144 1.05 17.70 5.30
C LEU A 144 2.09 17.75 4.18
N ARG A 145 1.64 17.94 2.93
CA ARG A 145 2.49 17.99 1.75
C ARG A 145 3.06 19.40 1.61
N THR A 146 4.37 19.52 1.50
CA THR A 146 5.07 20.80 1.43
C THR A 146 6.14 20.77 0.36
N ASP A 147 6.48 21.95 -0.17
CA ASP A 147 7.55 22.11 -1.16
C ASP A 147 8.95 22.14 -0.51
N ALA A 148 9.04 21.96 0.82
CA ALA A 148 10.30 22.05 1.57
C ALA A 148 11.32 21.00 1.14
N ASN A 149 10.86 19.88 0.58
CA ASN A 149 11.70 18.77 0.11
C ASN A 149 11.75 18.66 -1.41
N PHE A 150 11.51 19.76 -2.14
CA PHE A 150 11.45 19.77 -3.60
C PHE A 150 12.65 19.09 -4.27
N ASP A 151 13.87 19.38 -3.81
CA ASP A 151 15.10 18.82 -4.40
C ASP A 151 15.13 17.29 -4.30
N VAL A 152 14.56 16.71 -3.24
CA VAL A 152 14.56 15.28 -2.96
C VAL A 152 13.34 14.57 -3.55
N GLU A 153 12.16 15.14 -3.35
CA GLU A 153 10.88 14.45 -3.52
C GLU A 153 10.07 14.99 -4.72
N GLY A 154 10.47 16.13 -5.28
CA GLY A 154 9.66 16.92 -6.21
C GLY A 154 8.62 17.77 -5.46
N LYS A 155 7.75 18.44 -6.20
CA LYS A 155 6.63 19.23 -5.63
C LYS A 155 5.32 18.92 -6.34
N LEU A 156 4.21 19.29 -5.70
CA LEU A 156 2.89 19.11 -6.28
C LEU A 156 2.40 20.39 -6.94
N GLU A 157 1.90 20.26 -8.16
CA GLU A 157 1.09 21.26 -8.82
C GLU A 157 -0.37 20.83 -8.78
N PHE A 158 -1.22 21.74 -8.31
CA PHE A 158 -2.65 21.51 -8.16
C PHE A 158 -3.41 22.18 -9.31
N GLY A 159 -4.29 21.42 -9.95
CA GLY A 159 -5.18 21.89 -11.01
C GLY A 159 -6.65 21.87 -10.58
N CYS A 160 -7.53 21.73 -11.56
CA CYS A 160 -8.97 21.67 -11.36
C CYS A 160 -9.39 20.45 -10.54
N THR A 161 -10.52 20.56 -9.83
CA THR A 161 -11.15 19.43 -9.16
C THR A 161 -12.34 18.94 -9.96
N THR A 162 -12.38 17.63 -10.20
CA THR A 162 -13.49 16.96 -10.89
C THR A 162 -14.17 15.96 -9.95
N PRO A 163 -15.47 15.68 -10.12
CA PRO A 163 -16.14 14.66 -9.33
C PRO A 163 -15.50 13.28 -9.49
N ASP A 164 -15.19 12.88 -10.73
CA ASP A 164 -14.75 11.52 -11.05
C ASP A 164 -13.29 11.29 -10.65
N PHE A 165 -12.39 12.22 -10.97
CA PHE A 165 -10.96 12.03 -10.74
C PHE A 165 -10.48 12.65 -9.41
N GLY A 166 -11.22 13.60 -8.84
CA GLY A 166 -10.76 14.41 -7.71
C GLY A 166 -9.92 15.61 -8.16
N THR A 167 -9.10 16.15 -7.26
CA THR A 167 -8.19 17.26 -7.56
C THR A 167 -7.08 16.77 -8.49
N TRP A 168 -6.90 17.45 -9.63
CA TRP A 168 -5.77 17.20 -10.52
C TRP A 168 -4.47 17.52 -9.80
N ILE A 169 -3.61 16.52 -9.68
CA ILE A 169 -2.28 16.66 -9.10
C ILE A 169 -1.26 16.19 -10.10
N ARG A 170 -0.24 17.03 -10.31
CA ARG A 170 0.95 16.69 -11.08
C ARG A 170 2.16 16.80 -10.18
N ILE A 171 3.10 15.85 -10.33
CA ILE A 171 4.41 15.95 -9.70
C ILE A 171 5.32 16.73 -10.66
N THR A 172 5.88 17.81 -10.17
CA THR A 172 6.95 18.54 -10.84
C THR A 172 8.27 18.05 -10.27
N GLU A 173 9.07 17.41 -11.11
CA GLU A 173 10.34 16.82 -10.73
C GLU A 173 11.44 17.88 -10.57
N SER A 174 12.33 17.64 -9.61
CA SER A 174 13.65 18.28 -9.53
C SER A 174 14.66 17.55 -10.44
N GLU A 175 15.92 17.97 -10.41
CA GLU A 175 17.01 17.25 -11.07
C GLU A 175 17.20 15.80 -10.54
N TRP A 176 16.77 15.54 -9.30
CA TRP A 176 17.06 14.28 -8.60
C TRP A 176 15.82 13.44 -8.27
N SER A 177 14.64 14.06 -8.17
CA SER A 177 13.45 13.41 -7.62
C SER A 177 12.90 12.31 -8.52
N ASP A 178 13.05 12.43 -9.83
CA ASP A 178 12.59 11.43 -10.80
C ASP A 178 13.44 10.16 -10.78
N SER A 179 14.73 10.29 -10.49
CA SER A 179 15.67 9.16 -10.42
C SER A 179 15.83 8.56 -9.02
N PHE A 180 15.17 9.14 -8.02
CA PHE A 180 15.28 8.79 -6.60
C PHE A 180 16.72 8.68 -6.09
N SER A 181 17.63 9.51 -6.63
CA SER A 181 19.08 9.36 -6.40
C SER A 181 19.70 10.47 -5.55
N HIS A 182 18.88 11.40 -5.03
CA HIS A 182 19.37 12.52 -4.23
C HIS A 182 20.21 12.02 -3.02
N PRO A 183 21.36 12.66 -2.70
CA PRO A 183 22.22 12.22 -1.59
C PRO A 183 21.51 12.22 -0.23
N ASN A 184 20.61 13.19 -0.01
CA ASN A 184 19.86 13.35 1.24
C ASN A 184 18.55 12.55 1.30
N ARG A 185 18.24 11.69 0.32
CA ARG A 185 16.93 11.01 0.24
C ARG A 185 16.58 10.15 1.45
N ASN A 186 17.61 9.68 2.15
CA ASN A 186 17.48 8.79 3.28
C ASN A 186 17.61 9.50 4.63
N LEU A 187 17.66 10.84 4.66
CA LEU A 187 17.75 11.59 5.90
C LEU A 187 16.37 11.77 6.53
N VAL A 188 16.33 11.75 7.86
CA VAL A 188 15.16 12.09 8.67
C VAL A 188 14.88 13.60 8.53
N ASP A 189 13.61 13.98 8.60
CA ASP A 189 13.25 15.41 8.56
C ASP A 189 13.87 16.17 9.74
N ALA A 190 14.39 17.37 9.46
CA ALA A 190 14.98 18.19 10.50
C ALA A 190 13.88 18.66 11.49
N PRO A 191 14.16 18.67 12.81
CA PRO A 191 13.25 19.24 13.78
C PRO A 191 13.06 20.73 13.49
N VAL A 192 11.82 21.20 13.59
CA VAL A 192 11.52 22.62 13.41
C VAL A 192 11.73 23.35 14.73
N TYR A 193 12.66 24.29 14.72
CA TYR A 193 12.90 25.18 15.85
C TYR A 193 12.08 26.45 15.66
N ASP A 194 11.06 26.67 16.50
CA ASP A 194 10.42 27.97 16.62
C ASP A 194 11.32 28.88 17.47
N ILE A 195 11.75 30.01 16.91
CA ILE A 195 12.64 30.97 17.55
C ILE A 195 11.91 31.73 18.68
N HIS A 196 10.58 31.66 18.72
CA HIS A 196 9.77 32.50 19.59
C HIS A 196 9.00 31.80 20.71
N ASP A 197 9.02 30.48 20.88
CA ASP A 197 8.42 29.75 22.04
C ASP A 197 6.99 30.22 22.45
N THR A 198 6.28 30.88 21.52
CA THR A 198 5.08 31.68 21.82
C THR A 198 3.81 30.97 21.37
N GLN A 199 3.95 29.85 20.65
CA GLN A 199 2.86 28.95 20.33
C GLN A 199 3.17 27.55 20.86
N PRO A 200 2.19 26.84 21.45
CA PRO A 200 2.33 25.42 21.74
C PRO A 200 2.74 24.69 20.45
N GLN A 201 3.73 23.79 20.51
CA GLN A 201 4.20 22.97 19.36
C GLN A 201 3.07 22.23 18.61
N GLU A 202 1.88 22.14 19.21
CA GLU A 202 0.65 21.61 18.62
C GLU A 202 0.09 22.46 17.46
N SER A 203 0.53 23.71 17.25
CA SER A 203 0.00 24.61 16.21
C SER A 203 0.65 24.46 14.83
N VAL A 204 1.83 23.83 14.72
CA VAL A 204 2.50 23.64 13.42
C VAL A 204 2.21 22.24 12.90
N GLN A 205 1.24 22.13 12.00
CA GLN A 205 0.86 20.87 11.36
C GLN A 205 1.99 20.37 10.46
N GLN A 206 2.83 19.49 11.00
CA GLN A 206 4.01 18.95 10.31
C GLN A 206 3.86 17.45 10.03
N ARG A 207 4.52 17.00 8.97
CA ARG A 207 4.71 15.56 8.75
C ARG A 207 5.60 14.98 9.84
N LEU A 208 5.44 13.69 10.12
CA LEU A 208 6.27 12.98 11.09
C LEU A 208 7.71 12.94 10.59
N ASP A 209 8.68 12.78 11.47
CA ASP A 209 10.10 12.76 11.10
C ASP A 209 10.50 11.48 10.32
N GLY A 210 9.73 10.40 10.49
CA GLY A 210 10.00 9.10 9.88
C GLY A 210 10.95 8.22 10.70
N LYS A 211 11.34 8.63 11.91
CA LYS A 211 12.23 7.84 12.78
C LYS A 211 11.44 6.89 13.68
N PHE A 212 10.36 7.38 14.28
CA PHE A 212 9.56 6.60 15.22
C PHE A 212 8.82 5.43 14.54
N PRO A 213 8.59 4.31 15.27
CA PRO A 213 7.77 3.22 14.76
C PRO A 213 6.33 3.69 14.52
N VAL A 214 5.55 2.91 13.78
CA VAL A 214 4.12 3.18 13.62
C VAL A 214 3.37 2.66 14.84
N LYS A 215 2.42 3.45 15.34
CA LYS A 215 1.51 3.03 16.42
C LYS A 215 0.67 1.84 15.96
N SER A 216 0.83 0.67 16.58
CA SER A 216 0.09 -0.54 16.20
C SER A 216 -1.38 -0.48 16.62
N ASP A 217 -2.27 -0.97 15.76
CA ASP A 217 -3.71 -1.13 16.01
C ASP A 217 -4.08 -2.58 16.36
N ALA A 218 -3.12 -3.44 16.67
CA ALA A 218 -3.37 -4.77 17.23
C ALA A 218 -3.91 -4.63 18.67
N ALA A 219 -4.83 -5.54 19.06
CA ALA A 219 -5.49 -5.41 20.36
C ALA A 219 -4.52 -5.55 21.55
N ASP A 220 -3.47 -6.37 21.45
CA ASP A 220 -2.41 -6.46 22.46
C ASP A 220 -1.63 -5.14 22.58
N ALA A 221 -1.29 -4.53 21.45
CA ALA A 221 -0.53 -3.29 21.42
C ALA A 221 -1.35 -2.12 21.96
N VAL A 222 -2.63 -2.03 21.60
CA VAL A 222 -3.54 -1.01 22.14
C VAL A 222 -3.76 -1.24 23.64
N CYS A 223 -3.90 -2.48 24.10
CA CYS A 223 -3.98 -2.81 25.52
C CYS A 223 -2.75 -2.29 26.30
N ARG A 224 -1.54 -2.65 25.85
CA ARG A 224 -0.28 -2.17 26.46
C ARG A 224 -0.18 -0.64 26.40
N GLY A 225 -0.56 -0.04 25.28
CA GLY A 225 -0.57 1.41 25.09
C GLY A 225 -1.48 2.15 26.07
N LEU A 226 -2.69 1.65 26.30
CA LEU A 226 -3.64 2.21 27.26
C LEU A 226 -3.16 2.05 28.71
N GLN A 227 -2.40 1.00 29.01
CA GLN A 227 -1.78 0.76 30.31
C GLN A 227 -0.50 1.57 30.53
N GLY A 228 0.03 2.25 29.51
CA GLY A 228 1.28 2.99 29.57
C GLY A 228 2.53 2.11 29.53
N GLU A 229 2.39 0.88 29.03
CA GLU A 229 3.48 -0.08 28.86
C GLU A 229 4.14 -0.01 27.47
N ASP A 230 3.59 0.81 26.55
CA ASP A 230 4.22 1.05 25.25
C ASP A 230 5.50 1.92 25.41
N PRO A 231 6.66 1.47 24.91
CA PRO A 231 7.93 2.17 25.11
C PRO A 231 8.08 3.44 24.27
N TYR A 232 7.23 3.65 23.26
CA TYR A 232 7.34 4.75 22.30
C TYR A 232 6.19 5.77 22.42
N PHE A 233 5.00 5.31 22.81
CA PHE A 233 3.80 6.13 22.78
C PHE A 233 3.15 6.26 24.16
N PRO A 234 2.86 7.50 24.62
CA PRO A 234 2.10 7.68 25.85
C PRO A 234 0.63 7.23 25.67
N PRO A 235 -0.08 6.88 26.77
CA PRO A 235 -1.49 6.46 26.71
C PRO A 235 -2.40 7.45 25.96
N ALA A 236 -2.14 8.76 26.11
CA ALA A 236 -2.88 9.82 25.42
C ALA A 236 -2.83 9.68 23.88
N SER A 237 -1.77 9.11 23.30
CA SER A 237 -1.65 8.90 21.86
C SER A 237 -2.62 7.84 21.32
N PHE A 238 -3.11 6.93 22.16
CA PHE A 238 -4.13 5.94 21.80
C PHE A 238 -5.55 6.50 21.96
N GLN A 239 -5.73 7.46 22.88
CA GLN A 239 -6.98 8.15 23.19
C GLN A 239 -7.27 9.34 22.27
N ASN A 240 -6.24 9.95 21.69
CA ASN A 240 -6.39 11.09 20.79
C ASN A 240 -6.40 10.64 19.32
N SER A 241 -7.12 11.39 18.48
CA SER A 241 -7.14 11.20 17.04
C SER A 241 -7.17 12.53 16.30
N GLN A 242 -6.54 12.55 15.14
CA GLN A 242 -6.60 13.63 14.16
C GLN A 242 -6.99 13.03 12.80
N GLY A 243 -8.00 12.16 12.79
CA GLY A 243 -8.42 11.40 11.62
C GLY A 243 -7.60 10.14 11.37
N LEU A 244 -7.97 9.44 10.29
CA LEU A 244 -7.39 8.14 9.96
C LEU A 244 -5.90 8.23 9.64
N THR A 245 -5.15 7.35 10.31
CA THR A 245 -3.74 7.07 10.05
C THR A 245 -3.56 5.62 9.58
N HIS A 246 -4.50 4.74 9.91
CA HIS A 246 -4.50 3.32 9.55
C HIS A 246 -5.80 3.00 8.80
N LEU A 247 -5.67 2.37 7.63
CA LEU A 247 -6.81 1.96 6.84
C LEU A 247 -6.55 0.62 6.17
N ASN A 248 -7.43 -0.34 6.41
CA ASN A 248 -7.46 -1.63 5.73
C ASN A 248 -8.76 -1.82 4.97
N VAL A 249 -8.66 -1.99 3.66
CA VAL A 249 -9.80 -2.17 2.74
C VAL A 249 -9.63 -3.41 1.85
N SER A 250 -8.76 -4.34 2.25
CA SER A 250 -8.48 -5.59 1.52
C SER A 250 -9.74 -6.46 1.33
N GLY A 251 -9.82 -7.28 0.29
CA GLY A 251 -10.96 -8.19 0.06
C GLY A 251 -12.27 -7.51 -0.33
N ASN A 252 -12.24 -6.26 -0.82
CA ASN A 252 -13.40 -5.52 -1.33
C ASN A 252 -13.39 -5.44 -2.87
N ARG A 253 -14.37 -4.73 -3.46
CA ARG A 253 -14.50 -4.51 -4.92
C ARG A 253 -13.98 -3.14 -5.33
N ILE A 254 -12.84 -2.77 -4.77
CA ILE A 254 -12.17 -1.48 -4.99
C ILE A 254 -11.26 -1.58 -6.22
N SER A 255 -11.25 -0.53 -7.04
CA SER A 255 -10.39 -0.43 -8.21
C SER A 255 -9.03 0.22 -7.90
N SER A 256 -8.07 0.01 -8.79
CA SER A 256 -6.75 0.66 -8.71
C SER A 256 -6.84 2.18 -8.82
N LEU A 257 -7.83 2.70 -9.57
CA LEU A 257 -8.09 4.13 -9.72
C LEU A 257 -8.74 4.71 -8.46
N GLY A 258 -9.64 3.97 -7.81
CA GLY A 258 -10.24 4.35 -6.53
C GLY A 258 -9.18 4.54 -5.44
N VAL A 259 -8.22 3.63 -5.34
CA VAL A 259 -7.11 3.77 -4.37
C VAL A 259 -6.16 4.89 -4.74
N ARG A 260 -5.85 5.10 -6.03
CA ARG A 260 -5.08 6.28 -6.45
C ARG A 260 -5.75 7.57 -5.99
N LYS A 261 -7.07 7.68 -6.16
CA LYS A 261 -7.87 8.83 -5.72
C LYS A 261 -7.82 8.98 -4.21
N LEU A 262 -8.01 7.89 -3.45
CA LEU A 262 -7.90 7.88 -2.00
C LEU A 262 -6.54 8.39 -1.51
N LEU A 263 -5.44 7.82 -1.99
CA LEU A 263 -4.08 8.20 -1.56
C LEU A 263 -3.78 9.67 -1.86
N THR A 264 -4.39 10.21 -2.91
CA THR A 264 -4.35 11.65 -3.23
C THR A 264 -5.14 12.48 -2.22
N LEU A 265 -6.31 12.01 -1.79
CA LEU A 265 -7.16 12.67 -0.79
C LEU A 265 -6.57 12.60 0.63
N CYS A 266 -5.70 11.63 0.92
CA CYS A 266 -5.05 11.43 2.22
C CYS A 266 -4.12 12.56 2.66
N ARG A 267 -3.66 13.45 1.76
CA ARG A 267 -2.80 14.61 2.08
C ARG A 267 -1.62 14.27 3.00
N GLY A 268 -1.00 13.11 2.79
CA GLY A 268 0.15 12.65 3.58
C GLY A 268 -0.16 12.09 4.98
N ARG A 269 -1.43 11.91 5.38
CA ARG A 269 -1.83 11.51 6.75
C ARG A 269 -1.68 10.01 7.07
N LEU A 270 -1.93 9.15 6.08
CA LEU A 270 -1.89 7.70 6.30
C LEU A 270 -0.46 7.25 6.64
N GLN A 271 -0.36 6.44 7.68
CA GLN A 271 0.85 5.74 8.11
C GLN A 271 0.83 4.26 7.71
N GLN A 272 -0.36 3.65 7.75
CA GLN A 272 -0.59 2.28 7.33
C GLN A 272 -1.73 2.19 6.33
N PHE A 273 -1.48 1.52 5.21
CA PHE A 273 -2.48 1.29 4.17
C PHE A 273 -2.44 -0.16 3.67
N SER A 274 -3.60 -0.80 3.58
CA SER A 274 -3.74 -2.17 3.11
C SER A 274 -4.87 -2.31 2.10
N CYS A 275 -4.54 -2.79 0.90
CA CYS A 275 -5.48 -3.19 -0.13
C CYS A 275 -4.87 -4.33 -0.97
N GLU A 276 -5.19 -5.57 -0.60
CA GLU A 276 -4.56 -6.77 -1.17
C GLU A 276 -4.77 -6.93 -2.69
N SER A 277 -6.00 -6.72 -3.15
CA SER A 277 -6.39 -7.00 -4.53
C SER A 277 -7.33 -5.92 -4.99
N MET A 278 -7.05 -5.40 -6.18
CA MET A 278 -7.71 -4.23 -6.74
C MET A 278 -7.97 -4.52 -8.19
N THR A 279 -9.21 -4.36 -8.66
CA THR A 279 -9.46 -4.47 -10.10
C THR A 279 -8.73 -3.33 -10.79
N LEU A 280 -8.01 -3.62 -11.86
CA LEU A 280 -7.23 -2.61 -12.55
C LEU A 280 -8.12 -1.46 -13.05
N VAL A 281 -9.30 -1.82 -13.55
CA VAL A 281 -10.30 -0.91 -14.10
C VAL A 281 -11.57 -1.00 -13.25
N PRO A 282 -12.21 0.13 -12.91
CA PRO A 282 -13.52 0.11 -12.25
C PRO A 282 -14.60 -0.43 -13.19
N PRO A 283 -15.65 -1.08 -12.66
CA PRO A 283 -16.77 -1.52 -13.48
C PRO A 283 -17.56 -0.31 -14.02
N SER A 284 -17.38 0.05 -15.29
CA SER A 284 -18.17 1.08 -15.98
C SER A 284 -19.03 0.47 -17.10
N LYS A 285 -20.06 1.19 -17.56
CA LYS A 285 -20.88 0.75 -18.71
C LYS A 285 -20.04 0.53 -19.96
N ALA A 286 -19.02 1.37 -20.18
CA ALA A 286 -18.11 1.24 -21.30
C ALA A 286 -17.19 0.02 -21.11
N THR A 287 -16.67 -0.18 -19.90
CA THR A 287 -15.88 -1.38 -19.59
C THR A 287 -16.69 -2.65 -19.86
N MET A 288 -17.95 -2.72 -19.43
CA MET A 288 -18.80 -3.91 -19.62
C MET A 288 -19.08 -4.29 -21.08
N THR A 289 -19.05 -3.34 -22.02
CA THR A 289 -19.37 -3.62 -23.43
C THR A 289 -18.14 -4.02 -24.25
N ILE A 290 -16.97 -3.48 -23.92
CA ILE A 290 -15.74 -3.63 -24.72
C ILE A 290 -14.78 -4.65 -24.10
N TRP A 291 -14.74 -4.71 -22.77
CA TRP A 291 -13.83 -5.59 -22.05
C TRP A 291 -14.14 -7.06 -22.36
N PRO A 292 -13.12 -7.93 -22.50
CA PRO A 292 -13.36 -9.34 -22.72
C PRO A 292 -14.28 -9.91 -21.63
N LYS A 293 -15.38 -10.53 -22.08
CA LYS A 293 -16.41 -11.05 -21.17
C LYS A 293 -15.74 -12.04 -20.21
N MET A 294 -16.08 -11.93 -18.92
CA MET A 294 -15.57 -12.80 -17.86
C MET A 294 -14.07 -12.67 -17.54
N ALA A 295 -13.38 -11.70 -18.16
CA ALA A 295 -12.00 -11.36 -17.78
C ALA A 295 -12.00 -10.38 -16.61
N LYS A 296 -11.18 -10.64 -15.60
CA LYS A 296 -10.84 -9.68 -14.56
C LYS A 296 -9.34 -9.57 -14.47
N LEU A 297 -8.87 -8.32 -14.39
CA LEU A 297 -7.46 -8.03 -14.27
C LEU A 297 -7.25 -7.27 -12.97
N TYR A 298 -6.31 -7.75 -12.16
CA TYR A 298 -5.99 -7.19 -10.86
C TYR A 298 -4.57 -6.65 -10.84
N GLY A 299 -4.39 -5.53 -10.16
CA GLY A 299 -3.09 -4.93 -9.97
C GLY A 299 -3.13 -3.44 -9.65
N PHE A 300 -1.96 -2.95 -9.30
CA PHE A 300 -1.70 -1.55 -8.96
C PHE A 300 -0.42 -1.08 -9.65
N TYR A 301 -0.55 -0.06 -10.50
CA TYR A 301 0.55 0.55 -11.26
C TYR A 301 0.75 2.05 -10.95
N SER A 302 -0.10 2.62 -10.09
CA SER A 302 0.01 4.03 -9.70
C SER A 302 1.08 4.25 -8.63
N ILE A 303 2.28 3.71 -8.83
CA ILE A 303 3.38 3.68 -7.85
C ILE A 303 3.83 5.08 -7.40
N HIS A 304 3.70 6.09 -8.27
CA HIS A 304 3.97 7.49 -7.95
C HIS A 304 3.14 8.00 -6.75
N THR A 305 1.97 7.40 -6.49
CA THR A 305 1.13 7.73 -5.33
C THR A 305 1.74 7.33 -4.00
N LEU A 306 2.73 6.42 -4.00
CA LEU A 306 3.46 6.00 -2.82
C LEU A 306 4.64 6.92 -2.49
N ARG A 307 4.95 7.92 -3.33
CA ARG A 307 6.06 8.84 -3.08
C ARG A 307 5.78 9.73 -1.87
N PRO A 308 6.82 10.11 -1.08
CA PRO A 308 6.66 10.97 0.08
C PRO A 308 5.96 12.30 -0.20
N VAL A 309 6.10 12.84 -1.41
CA VAL A 309 5.43 14.07 -1.85
C VAL A 309 3.89 13.98 -1.81
N LEU A 310 3.32 12.77 -1.94
CA LEU A 310 1.88 12.50 -1.83
C LEU A 310 1.52 11.86 -0.48
N THR A 311 2.28 10.85 -0.06
CA THR A 311 2.02 10.04 1.13
C THR A 311 3.16 10.16 2.14
N SER A 312 3.35 11.36 2.68
CA SER A 312 4.54 11.73 3.48
C SER A 312 4.72 10.94 4.77
N ASN A 313 3.64 10.48 5.40
CA ASN A 313 3.71 9.67 6.62
C ASN A 313 3.58 8.16 6.36
N LEU A 314 3.46 7.69 5.12
CA LEU A 314 3.22 6.28 4.84
C LEU A 314 4.46 5.44 5.14
N ARG A 315 4.30 4.42 5.99
CA ARG A 315 5.38 3.56 6.50
C ARG A 315 5.11 2.08 6.29
N VAL A 316 3.85 1.65 6.44
CA VAL A 316 3.43 0.24 6.36
C VAL A 316 2.45 0.08 5.21
N VAL A 317 2.81 -0.74 4.23
CA VAL A 317 2.04 -0.88 2.99
C VAL A 317 1.82 -2.36 2.68
N LYS A 318 0.55 -2.74 2.45
CA LYS A 318 0.16 -4.06 1.94
C LYS A 318 -0.60 -3.89 0.64
N LEU A 319 0.00 -4.33 -0.47
CA LEU A 319 -0.54 -4.14 -1.82
C LEU A 319 -0.31 -5.39 -2.70
N HIS A 320 -0.99 -5.41 -3.85
CA HIS A 320 -0.81 -6.43 -4.88
C HIS A 320 0.65 -6.47 -5.39
N HIS A 321 1.18 -7.67 -5.67
CA HIS A 321 2.58 -7.88 -6.09
C HIS A 321 2.98 -7.13 -7.38
N SER A 322 2.01 -6.75 -8.22
CA SER A 322 2.25 -5.97 -9.44
C SER A 322 2.95 -4.63 -9.17
N VAL A 323 2.85 -4.08 -7.96
CA VAL A 323 3.52 -2.82 -7.58
C VAL A 323 5.04 -2.90 -7.78
N VAL A 324 5.63 -4.08 -7.55
CA VAL A 324 7.05 -4.37 -7.75
C VAL A 324 7.30 -5.13 -9.06
N THR A 325 6.41 -6.06 -9.40
CA THR A 325 6.66 -7.02 -10.48
C THR A 325 6.15 -6.55 -11.84
N GLN A 326 5.24 -5.57 -11.86
CA GLN A 326 4.46 -5.13 -13.02
C GLN A 326 3.62 -6.23 -13.69
N ILE A 327 3.56 -7.42 -13.09
CA ILE A 327 2.76 -8.54 -13.58
C ILE A 327 1.38 -8.42 -12.93
N PRO A 328 0.28 -8.32 -13.71
CA PRO A 328 -1.07 -8.34 -13.15
C PRO A 328 -1.50 -9.76 -12.81
N THR A 329 -2.52 -9.89 -11.96
CA THR A 329 -3.24 -11.17 -11.80
C THR A 329 -4.42 -11.19 -12.76
N LEU A 330 -4.45 -12.19 -13.65
CA LEU A 330 -5.53 -12.41 -14.61
C LEU A 330 -6.46 -13.53 -14.11
N GLU A 331 -7.76 -13.25 -14.08
CA GLU A 331 -8.80 -14.26 -13.98
C GLU A 331 -9.60 -14.25 -15.28
N LEU A 332 -9.69 -15.39 -15.96
CA LEU A 332 -10.50 -15.55 -17.16
C LEU A 332 -11.31 -16.84 -17.06
N GLU A 333 -12.65 -16.73 -17.09
CA GLU A 333 -13.49 -17.92 -17.11
C GLU A 333 -13.24 -18.75 -18.38
N GLY A 334 -13.08 -20.06 -18.21
CA GLY A 334 -12.80 -20.98 -19.30
C GLY A 334 -11.31 -21.31 -19.50
N LEU A 335 -10.38 -20.54 -18.92
CA LEU A 335 -8.96 -20.90 -18.90
C LEU A 335 -8.52 -21.45 -17.55
N SER A 336 -7.55 -22.36 -17.58
CA SER A 336 -6.89 -22.83 -16.36
C SER A 336 -6.11 -21.69 -15.69
N ARG A 337 -5.96 -21.74 -14.36
CA ARG A 337 -5.14 -20.75 -13.62
C ARG A 337 -3.72 -20.66 -14.16
N ILE A 338 -3.14 -21.80 -14.54
CA ILE A 338 -1.78 -21.84 -15.06
C ILE A 338 -1.64 -21.17 -16.44
N ALA A 339 -2.67 -21.30 -17.28
CA ALA A 339 -2.75 -20.56 -18.53
C ALA A 339 -2.86 -19.06 -18.27
N CYS A 340 -3.71 -18.64 -17.34
CA CYS A 340 -3.83 -17.23 -16.95
C CYS A 340 -2.50 -16.65 -16.46
N LEU A 341 -1.72 -17.40 -15.67
CA LEU A 341 -0.37 -16.99 -15.25
C LEU A 341 0.59 -16.83 -16.43
N TYR A 342 0.58 -17.79 -17.37
CA TYR A 342 1.38 -17.69 -18.57
C TYR A 342 1.03 -16.44 -19.40
N ILE A 343 -0.26 -16.19 -19.62
CA ILE A 343 -0.75 -15.02 -20.35
C ILE A 343 -0.37 -13.71 -19.63
N ALA A 344 -0.48 -13.67 -18.31
CA ALA A 344 -0.08 -12.52 -17.51
C ALA A 344 1.40 -12.18 -17.69
N GLU A 345 2.28 -13.19 -17.67
CA GLU A 345 3.73 -13.00 -17.79
C GLU A 345 4.21 -12.75 -19.24
N ASN A 346 3.58 -13.36 -20.25
CA ASN A 346 4.10 -13.33 -21.62
C ASN A 346 3.34 -12.38 -22.55
N SER A 347 2.05 -12.16 -22.31
CA SER A 347 1.21 -11.31 -23.15
C SER A 347 0.91 -9.96 -22.49
N LEU A 348 0.62 -9.95 -21.19
CA LEU A 348 0.20 -8.72 -20.49
C LEU A 348 1.38 -7.93 -19.92
N LEU A 349 2.40 -8.58 -19.35
CA LEU A 349 3.57 -7.91 -18.79
C LEU A 349 4.26 -6.97 -19.80
N PRO A 350 4.55 -7.36 -21.06
CA PRO A 350 5.18 -6.44 -22.01
C PRO A 350 4.34 -5.17 -22.24
N ARG A 351 3.01 -5.31 -22.25
CA ARG A 351 2.08 -4.18 -22.45
C ARG A 351 1.97 -3.32 -21.18
N ALA A 352 2.02 -3.95 -20.01
CA ALA A 352 2.09 -3.25 -18.72
C ALA A 352 3.40 -2.45 -18.60
N GLU A 353 4.54 -2.99 -19.03
CA GLU A 353 5.82 -2.27 -19.07
C GLU A 353 5.82 -1.14 -20.10
N MET A 354 5.09 -1.28 -21.22
CA MET A 354 4.88 -0.17 -22.16
C MET A 354 4.00 0.93 -21.56
N ALA A 355 2.98 0.59 -20.76
CA ALA A 355 2.04 1.53 -20.16
C ALA A 355 2.58 2.20 -18.89
N PHE A 356 3.39 1.46 -18.14
CA PHE A 356 3.96 1.83 -16.85
C PHE A 356 5.40 1.33 -16.80
N PRO A 357 6.36 2.03 -17.43
CA PRO A 357 7.74 1.55 -17.58
C PRO A 357 8.48 1.36 -16.26
N GLU A 358 8.11 2.14 -15.24
CA GLU A 358 8.73 2.11 -13.93
C GLU A 358 8.01 1.14 -12.99
N ALA A 359 8.78 0.40 -12.19
CA ALA A 359 8.30 -0.41 -11.08
C ALA A 359 8.64 0.27 -9.75
N PHE A 360 7.94 -0.07 -8.67
CA PHE A 360 8.30 0.43 -7.35
C PHE A 360 9.71 -0.05 -6.95
N VAL A 361 10.54 0.89 -6.52
CA VAL A 361 11.87 0.64 -5.96
C VAL A 361 11.95 1.16 -4.53
N PRO A 362 12.76 0.58 -3.63
CA PRO A 362 12.80 0.98 -2.22
C PRO A 362 13.10 2.47 -2.01
N ASP A 363 13.98 3.06 -2.82
CA ASP A 363 14.36 4.47 -2.72
C ASP A 363 13.30 5.44 -3.26
N MET A 364 12.24 4.95 -3.93
CA MET A 364 11.08 5.76 -4.34
C MET A 364 10.32 6.33 -3.13
N ASN A 365 10.29 5.56 -2.04
CA ASN A 365 9.85 6.04 -0.74
C ASN A 365 10.69 5.38 0.37
N PRO A 366 11.81 6.00 0.76
CA PRO A 366 12.71 5.47 1.79
C PRO A 366 12.11 5.52 3.20
N ARG A 367 10.91 6.08 3.36
CA ARG A 367 10.17 6.13 4.62
C ARG A 367 9.37 4.84 4.83
N ILE A 368 9.03 4.09 3.78
CA ILE A 368 8.37 2.80 3.96
C ILE A 368 9.31 1.85 4.69
N THR A 369 8.87 1.33 5.83
CA THR A 369 9.62 0.35 6.65
C THR A 369 9.13 -1.06 6.46
N SER A 370 7.84 -1.23 6.21
CA SER A 370 7.22 -2.53 6.01
C SER A 370 6.45 -2.57 4.70
N LEU A 371 6.82 -3.50 3.82
CA LEU A 371 6.14 -3.77 2.56
C LEU A 371 5.66 -5.22 2.52
N THR A 372 4.37 -5.42 2.31
CA THR A 372 3.76 -6.73 2.08
C THR A 372 3.26 -6.81 0.64
N LEU A 373 3.77 -7.78 -0.12
CA LEU A 373 3.26 -8.11 -1.45
C LEU A 373 2.28 -9.26 -1.35
N THR A 374 1.12 -9.09 -1.97
CA THR A 374 0.00 -10.04 -1.91
C THR A 374 -0.34 -10.61 -3.29
N CYS A 375 -1.17 -11.66 -3.29
CA CYS A 375 -1.60 -12.37 -4.49
C CYS A 375 -0.45 -12.91 -5.32
N ILE A 376 0.67 -13.29 -4.70
CA ILE A 376 1.84 -13.77 -5.44
C ILE A 376 1.56 -15.18 -5.95
N PRO A 377 1.63 -15.43 -7.27
CA PRO A 377 1.52 -16.77 -7.81
C PRO A 377 2.63 -17.70 -7.28
N ARG A 378 2.30 -18.96 -6.99
CA ARG A 378 3.30 -19.99 -6.64
C ARG A 378 4.11 -20.47 -7.84
N ARG A 379 3.64 -20.20 -9.04
CA ARG A 379 4.15 -20.76 -10.29
C ARG A 379 4.51 -19.64 -11.26
N SER A 380 5.65 -19.76 -11.93
CA SER A 380 6.15 -18.75 -12.88
C SER A 380 6.99 -19.37 -14.00
N LYS A 381 7.06 -18.71 -15.16
CA LYS A 381 8.02 -19.01 -16.24
C LYS A 381 9.38 -18.33 -16.07
N GLY A 382 9.53 -17.51 -15.04
CA GLY A 382 10.76 -16.78 -14.77
C GLY A 382 10.56 -15.29 -14.53
N PRO A 383 9.73 -14.55 -15.29
CA PRO A 383 9.56 -13.11 -15.11
C PRO A 383 9.24 -12.69 -13.67
N LEU A 384 8.28 -13.35 -13.02
CA LEU A 384 7.93 -13.08 -11.62
C LEU A 384 9.11 -13.32 -10.67
N ILE A 385 9.79 -14.47 -10.81
CA ILE A 385 10.96 -14.84 -10.01
C ILE A 385 12.06 -13.79 -10.18
N ASN A 386 12.36 -13.41 -11.42
CA ASN A 386 13.40 -12.44 -11.74
C ASN A 386 13.11 -11.06 -11.15
N LYS A 387 11.87 -10.58 -11.24
CA LYS A 387 11.45 -9.29 -10.66
C LYS A 387 11.53 -9.31 -9.13
N LEU A 388 11.09 -10.38 -8.47
CA LEU A 388 11.20 -10.51 -7.01
C LEU A 388 12.66 -10.59 -6.54
N ILE A 389 13.51 -11.34 -7.23
CA ILE A 389 14.96 -11.39 -6.94
C ILE A 389 15.61 -10.02 -7.18
N ALA A 390 15.26 -9.32 -8.26
CA ALA A 390 15.75 -7.98 -8.54
C ALA A 390 15.37 -7.01 -7.41
N PHE A 391 14.14 -7.08 -6.90
CA PHE A 391 13.71 -6.27 -5.77
C PHE A 391 14.47 -6.59 -4.47
N LEU A 392 14.72 -7.86 -4.16
CA LEU A 392 15.56 -8.24 -3.01
C LEU A 392 16.99 -7.68 -3.13
N LYS A 393 17.55 -7.60 -4.34
CA LYS A 393 18.84 -6.96 -4.58
C LYS A 393 18.77 -5.45 -4.34
N LEU A 394 17.69 -4.78 -4.77
CA LEU A 394 17.47 -3.36 -4.49
C LEU A 394 17.36 -3.09 -2.99
N LEU A 395 16.68 -3.95 -2.22
CA LEU A 395 16.64 -3.85 -0.75
C LEU A 395 18.04 -3.95 -0.14
N SER A 396 18.87 -4.89 -0.62
CA SER A 396 20.27 -5.00 -0.16
C SER A 396 21.11 -3.77 -0.52
N ALA A 397 20.82 -3.11 -1.64
CA ALA A 397 21.52 -1.90 -2.07
C ALA A 397 21.10 -0.68 -1.25
N GLN A 398 19.80 -0.55 -0.93
CA GLN A 398 19.30 0.47 -0.01
C GLN A 398 19.94 0.31 1.37
N GLU A 399 19.93 -0.90 1.94
CA GLU A 399 20.54 -1.20 3.23
C GLU A 399 22.03 -0.81 3.27
N ARG A 400 22.77 -1.08 2.19
CA ARG A 400 24.16 -0.62 2.03
C ARG A 400 24.29 0.90 2.02
N ALA A 401 23.44 1.60 1.27
CA ALA A 401 23.45 3.06 1.25
C ALA A 401 23.18 3.64 2.65
N LEU A 402 22.18 3.11 3.37
CA LEU A 402 21.85 3.52 4.74
C LEU A 402 23.00 3.28 5.71
N PHE A 403 23.65 2.11 5.62
CA PHE A 403 24.82 1.77 6.43
C PHE A 403 25.97 2.74 6.20
N ASP A 404 26.27 3.10 4.95
CA ASP A 404 27.37 4.00 4.61
C ASP A 404 27.14 5.46 5.06
N MET A 405 25.88 5.89 5.17
CA MET A 405 25.52 7.22 5.72
C MET A 405 25.45 7.23 7.25
N SER A 406 25.25 6.08 7.87
CA SER A 406 25.10 5.97 9.32
C SER A 406 26.41 6.34 10.03
N SER A 407 26.39 7.44 10.77
CA SER A 407 27.53 7.91 11.57
C SER A 407 27.05 8.34 12.94
N ARG A 408 27.81 8.00 13.99
CA ARG A 408 27.49 8.37 15.38
C ARG A 408 27.34 9.90 15.60
N ARG A 409 27.92 10.71 14.71
CA ARG A 409 27.83 12.19 14.75
C ARG A 409 27.14 12.76 13.50
N GLY A 410 26.57 11.90 12.66
CA GLY A 410 25.90 12.29 11.43
C GLY A 410 24.43 12.63 11.65
N PRO A 411 23.75 13.17 10.62
CA PRO A 411 22.31 13.33 10.63
C PRO A 411 21.62 11.97 10.81
N SER A 412 20.43 11.98 11.42
CA SER A 412 19.63 10.76 11.57
C SER A 412 19.18 10.25 10.21
N VAL A 413 19.24 8.94 10.03
CA VAL A 413 18.92 8.24 8.77
C VAL A 413 17.63 7.45 8.94
N LEU A 414 16.80 7.44 7.91
CA LEU A 414 15.59 6.62 7.82
C LEU A 414 15.97 5.13 7.82
N ALA A 415 15.06 4.29 8.31
CA ALA A 415 15.30 2.84 8.37
C ALA A 415 15.25 2.15 6.99
N GLY A 416 14.61 2.77 5.99
CA GLY A 416 14.26 2.09 4.73
C GLY A 416 13.36 0.87 4.97
N ILE A 417 13.16 0.07 3.92
CA ILE A 417 12.40 -1.18 4.04
C ILE A 417 13.26 -2.20 4.79
N ASN A 418 12.86 -2.49 6.03
CA ASN A 418 13.53 -3.46 6.89
C ASN A 418 12.65 -4.69 7.20
N HIS A 419 11.37 -4.63 6.81
CA HIS A 419 10.43 -5.74 6.87
C HIS A 419 9.77 -5.93 5.50
N PHE A 420 9.93 -7.12 4.92
CA PHE A 420 9.39 -7.47 3.61
C PHE A 420 8.65 -8.79 3.71
N ARG A 421 7.37 -8.78 3.40
CA ARG A 421 6.51 -9.96 3.50
C ARG A 421 5.94 -10.36 2.14
N LEU A 422 5.98 -11.65 1.84
CA LEU A 422 5.45 -12.25 0.63
C LEU A 422 4.26 -13.14 0.97
N GLU A 423 3.07 -12.80 0.49
CA GLU A 423 1.86 -13.62 0.63
C GLU A 423 1.54 -14.31 -0.70
N PHE A 424 1.76 -15.62 -0.72
CA PHE A 424 1.53 -16.47 -1.86
C PHE A 424 0.12 -17.05 -1.88
N GLU A 425 -0.42 -17.13 -3.09
CA GLU A 425 -1.61 -17.92 -3.40
C GLU A 425 -1.38 -19.43 -3.14
N PRO A 426 -2.45 -20.23 -3.02
CA PRO A 426 -2.33 -21.69 -2.97
C PRO A 426 -1.63 -22.26 -4.22
N ASP A 427 -0.91 -23.37 -4.06
CA ASP A 427 -0.34 -24.10 -5.19
C ASP A 427 -1.34 -25.12 -5.74
N TYR A 428 -1.77 -24.93 -6.99
CA TYR A 428 -2.80 -25.76 -7.62
C TYR A 428 -2.23 -27.00 -8.33
N TYR A 429 -0.90 -27.20 -8.33
CA TYR A 429 -0.29 -28.44 -8.80
C TYR A 429 -0.43 -29.60 -7.80
N GLU A 430 -0.77 -29.32 -6.54
CA GLU A 430 -0.80 -30.31 -5.45
C GLU A 430 -2.19 -30.91 -5.17
N GLU A 431 -3.24 -30.56 -5.95
CA GLU A 431 -4.58 -31.17 -5.78
C GLU A 431 -4.62 -32.69 -6.07
N ASP A 432 -3.58 -33.26 -6.68
CA ASP A 432 -3.41 -34.72 -6.88
C ASP A 432 -2.51 -35.41 -5.83
N ALA A 433 -1.90 -34.67 -4.91
CA ALA A 433 -1.05 -35.21 -3.86
C ALA A 433 -1.59 -34.80 -2.48
N SER A 434 -2.52 -35.58 -1.96
CA SER A 434 -2.78 -35.59 -0.52
C SER A 434 -1.45 -35.79 0.22
N ILE A 435 -1.20 -34.93 1.21
CA ILE A 435 -0.02 -34.86 2.10
C ILE A 435 1.11 -33.97 1.54
N ALA A 436 0.91 -32.65 1.60
CA ALA A 436 2.01 -31.79 2.00
C ALA A 436 2.00 -31.74 3.53
N GLU A 437 2.97 -32.39 4.17
CA GLU A 437 3.30 -32.12 5.56
C GLU A 437 3.46 -30.60 5.71
N ASP A 438 2.86 -30.02 6.76
CA ASP A 438 3.12 -28.67 7.24
C ASP A 438 4.62 -28.55 7.60
N ILE A 439 5.47 -28.42 6.58
CA ILE A 439 6.87 -28.11 6.73
C ILE A 439 6.91 -26.61 7.01
N ASP A 440 7.12 -26.30 8.28
CA ASP A 440 7.16 -24.95 8.85
C ASP A 440 8.12 -24.03 8.05
N ALA A 441 7.54 -23.36 7.05
CA ALA A 441 8.23 -22.36 6.25
C ALA A 441 8.64 -21.14 7.09
N GLY A 442 8.02 -20.96 8.26
CA GLY A 442 8.38 -19.93 9.24
C GLY A 442 9.70 -20.24 9.93
N GLU A 443 9.90 -21.45 10.44
CA GLU A 443 11.10 -21.80 11.21
C GLU A 443 12.40 -21.78 10.38
N LEU A 444 12.31 -22.03 9.07
CA LEU A 444 13.45 -22.03 8.14
C LEU A 444 13.80 -20.64 7.56
N LEU A 445 12.82 -19.74 7.46
CA LEU A 445 13.02 -18.37 6.96
C LEU A 445 13.25 -17.35 8.09
N ASN A 446 12.77 -17.60 9.31
CA ASN A 446 12.95 -16.76 10.50
C ASN A 446 14.35 -16.82 11.13
N SER A 447 15.35 -17.38 10.45
CA SER A 447 16.73 -17.38 10.95
C SER A 447 17.45 -16.02 10.83
N GLY A 448 16.70 -14.94 10.60
CA GLY A 448 17.03 -13.60 11.10
C GLY A 448 16.59 -13.48 12.56
N ASP A 449 17.24 -14.23 13.45
CA ASP A 449 16.98 -14.16 14.89
C ASP A 449 17.06 -12.72 15.37
N ARG A 450 15.94 -12.25 15.96
CA ARG A 450 15.73 -11.10 16.85
C ARG A 450 16.54 -9.84 16.51
N GLY A 451 15.81 -8.80 16.11
CA GLY A 451 16.34 -7.46 15.90
C GLY A 451 17.42 -7.03 16.91
N PHE A 452 18.63 -6.88 16.40
CA PHE A 452 19.72 -6.16 17.05
C PHE A 452 19.79 -4.77 16.42
N SER A 453 19.10 -3.81 17.04
CA SER A 453 19.30 -2.38 16.79
C SER A 453 20.32 -1.87 17.80
N PHE A 454 21.49 -1.42 17.35
CA PHE A 454 22.56 -0.90 18.22
C PHE A 454 22.80 0.58 17.90
N PHE A 455 21.94 1.44 18.41
CA PHE A 455 22.25 2.87 18.51
C PHE A 455 22.11 3.26 19.99
N ASP A 456 23.19 3.06 20.75
CA ASP A 456 23.56 3.95 21.85
C ASP A 456 25.08 3.87 22.14
N ASP A 457 25.70 5.04 21.97
CA ASP A 457 26.85 5.68 22.62
C ASP A 457 28.27 5.08 22.78
N GLU A 458 29.17 6.06 23.01
CA GLU A 458 30.59 6.03 23.45
C GLU A 458 31.73 6.06 22.42
N ALA A 459 32.05 7.30 22.04
CA ALA A 459 33.37 7.95 21.90
C ALA A 459 34.68 7.11 21.94
N HIS A 460 35.58 7.31 20.97
CA HIS A 460 36.84 8.11 21.11
C HIS A 460 37.73 8.10 19.83
N ALA A 461 38.29 9.28 19.54
CA ALA A 461 39.56 9.69 18.87
C ALA A 461 40.09 8.95 17.60
N GLN A 462 40.09 9.62 16.43
CA GLN A 462 41.26 10.20 15.69
C GLN A 462 42.11 9.13 14.92
N GLU A 463 42.58 9.28 13.67
CA GLU A 463 43.14 10.41 12.91
C GLU A 463 42.88 10.29 11.38
N ARG A 464 43.01 11.43 10.67
CA ARG A 464 42.94 11.59 9.20
C ARG A 464 44.27 11.19 8.51
N PRO A 465 44.25 10.99 7.18
CA PRO A 465 44.81 12.06 6.33
C PRO A 465 43.95 12.45 5.11
N GLN A 466 44.08 13.73 4.76
CA GLN A 466 43.68 14.39 3.49
C GLN A 466 44.63 13.92 2.36
N THR A 467 44.27 13.84 1.09
CA THR A 467 44.12 14.87 0.02
C THR A 467 43.79 14.08 -1.27
N THR A 468 43.22 14.56 -2.38
CA THR A 468 43.49 15.78 -3.16
C THR A 468 42.36 15.95 -4.19
N ARG A 469 42.19 17.19 -4.63
CA ARG A 469 41.17 17.75 -5.52
C ARG A 469 41.84 18.11 -6.85
N GLU A 470 41.21 17.84 -7.99
CA GLU A 470 41.51 18.45 -9.32
C GLU A 470 40.32 18.14 -10.25
N LEU A 471 39.36 19.05 -10.45
CA LEU A 471 39.23 20.13 -11.45
C LEU A 471 39.20 19.73 -12.95
N ALA A 472 37.99 19.86 -13.50
CA ALA A 472 37.60 20.54 -14.74
C ALA A 472 38.08 20.03 -16.11
N GLY A 473 37.09 19.70 -16.95
CA GLY A 473 37.19 19.70 -18.40
C GLY A 473 35.81 19.99 -19.03
N SER A 474 35.61 21.23 -19.48
CA SER A 474 34.41 21.66 -20.21
C SER A 474 34.48 21.24 -21.68
N THR A 475 33.36 20.88 -22.32
CA THR A 475 33.20 21.14 -23.77
C THR A 475 31.72 21.28 -24.17
N GLN A 476 31.50 22.19 -25.11
CA GLN A 476 30.26 22.88 -25.46
C GLN A 476 29.29 22.10 -26.37
N LYS A 477 28.03 22.56 -26.27
CA LYS A 477 26.91 22.45 -27.21
C LYS A 477 27.29 22.62 -28.69
N ARG A 478 26.57 21.91 -29.57
CA ARG A 478 26.29 22.34 -30.95
C ARG A 478 24.84 22.05 -31.33
N ASN A 479 24.10 23.12 -31.62
CA ASN A 479 22.83 23.11 -32.35
C ASN A 479 23.12 23.00 -33.87
N LEU A 480 22.20 22.40 -34.62
CA LEU A 480 22.01 22.65 -36.06
C LEU A 480 20.55 22.32 -36.45
N MET A 481 19.80 23.38 -36.77
CA MET A 481 18.64 23.46 -37.68
C MET A 481 19.21 23.37 -39.13
N ASP A 482 18.54 23.05 -40.23
CA ASP A 482 17.14 22.97 -40.67
C ASP A 482 17.18 22.25 -42.05
N SER A 483 16.08 21.65 -42.51
CA SER A 483 15.64 21.73 -43.93
C SER A 483 14.35 20.94 -44.17
N SER A 484 13.42 21.63 -44.80
CA SER A 484 12.07 21.24 -45.17
C SER A 484 11.99 20.91 -46.66
N ILE A 485 11.17 19.92 -47.04
CA ILE A 485 10.52 19.85 -48.36
C ILE A 485 9.11 19.27 -48.19
N THR A 486 8.13 20.00 -48.72
CA THR A 486 6.69 19.74 -48.77
C THR A 486 6.27 19.07 -50.09
N GLN A 487 5.18 18.28 -50.04
CA GLN A 487 4.13 17.97 -51.04
C GLN A 487 3.65 16.51 -50.82
N LYS A 488 2.38 16.13 -50.76
CA LYS A 488 1.09 16.80 -51.00
C LYS A 488 -0.03 15.92 -50.40
N GLU A 489 -0.92 16.58 -49.68
CA GLU A 489 -2.38 16.36 -49.56
C GLU A 489 -3.00 15.08 -50.13
N LEU A 490 -3.40 14.16 -49.25
CA LEU A 490 -4.77 13.68 -49.09
C LEU A 490 -4.80 12.80 -47.84
N ASP A 491 -5.30 13.28 -46.70
CA ASP A 491 -5.85 12.44 -45.64
C ASP A 491 -6.50 13.31 -44.57
N GLN A 492 -7.73 12.96 -44.20
CA GLN A 492 -8.47 13.63 -43.14
C GLN A 492 -7.65 13.57 -41.84
N HIS A 493 -7.28 14.74 -41.31
CA HIS A 493 -6.56 14.86 -40.04
C HIS A 493 -7.42 14.29 -38.90
N GLU A 494 -7.26 13.01 -38.57
CA GLU A 494 -7.73 12.50 -37.29
C GLU A 494 -6.96 13.21 -36.17
N PRO A 495 -7.63 13.69 -35.12
CA PRO A 495 -6.99 14.53 -34.12
C PRO A 495 -6.12 13.72 -33.14
N GLU A 496 -5.03 14.32 -32.66
CA GLU A 496 -4.19 13.80 -31.57
C GLU A 496 -4.74 14.15 -30.18
N HIS A 497 -5.74 15.03 -30.13
CA HIS A 497 -6.42 15.47 -28.93
C HIS A 497 -7.94 15.52 -29.15
N LEU A 498 -8.72 15.25 -28.10
CA LEU A 498 -10.17 15.42 -28.10
C LEU A 498 -10.56 16.54 -27.14
N ASP A 499 -11.47 17.39 -27.57
CA ASP A 499 -12.13 18.35 -26.69
C ASP A 499 -13.31 17.67 -26.02
N ILE A 500 -13.24 17.51 -24.70
CA ILE A 500 -14.29 16.89 -23.88
C ILE A 500 -14.83 17.91 -22.88
N ASP A 501 -16.14 17.92 -22.70
CA ASP A 501 -16.78 18.69 -21.64
C ASP A 501 -16.55 17.99 -20.29
N VAL A 502 -15.86 18.67 -19.38
CA VAL A 502 -15.53 18.17 -18.03
C VAL A 502 -16.23 19.02 -17.00
N TRP A 503 -16.84 18.37 -16.01
CA TRP A 503 -17.42 19.07 -14.87
C TRP A 503 -16.33 19.43 -13.86
N THR A 504 -16.05 20.72 -13.72
CA THR A 504 -15.04 21.30 -12.83
C THR A 504 -15.67 22.38 -11.97
N ASP A 505 -15.50 22.32 -10.64
CA ASP A 505 -15.93 23.38 -9.71
C ASP A 505 -17.39 23.85 -9.91
N GLY A 506 -18.29 22.92 -10.24
CA GLY A 506 -19.73 23.20 -10.46
C GLY A 506 -20.07 23.80 -11.82
N LYS A 507 -19.13 23.84 -12.78
CA LYS A 507 -19.33 24.30 -14.16
C LYS A 507 -18.78 23.30 -15.18
N SER A 508 -19.40 23.25 -16.35
CA SER A 508 -18.87 22.48 -17.49
C SER A 508 -17.81 23.31 -18.21
N THR A 509 -16.60 22.76 -18.35
CA THR A 509 -15.45 23.38 -19.04
C THR A 509 -14.93 22.43 -20.11
N LYS A 510 -14.55 22.96 -21.28
CA LYS A 510 -13.87 22.15 -22.31
C LYS A 510 -12.43 21.88 -21.90
N ALA A 511 -12.07 20.61 -21.82
CA ALA A 511 -10.71 20.15 -21.58
C ALA A 511 -10.18 19.41 -22.82
N GLN A 512 -8.95 19.72 -23.20
CA GLN A 512 -8.26 19.05 -24.30
C GLN A 512 -7.52 17.81 -23.75
N VAL A 513 -7.92 16.63 -24.18
CA VAL A 513 -7.40 15.33 -23.71
C VAL A 513 -6.61 14.66 -24.82
N TRP A 514 -5.40 14.20 -24.52
CA TRP A 514 -4.52 13.55 -25.48
C TRP A 514 -4.97 12.10 -25.75
N VAL A 515 -5.04 11.71 -27.02
CA VAL A 515 -5.54 10.40 -27.45
C VAL A 515 -4.50 9.51 -28.13
N GLY A 516 -3.23 9.90 -28.09
CA GLY A 516 -2.16 9.12 -28.70
C GLY A 516 -1.80 9.58 -30.11
N PRO A 517 -0.55 9.30 -30.56
CA PRO A 517 -0.11 9.61 -31.91
C PRO A 517 -0.85 8.74 -32.92
N LYS A 518 -0.99 9.22 -34.17
CA LYS A 518 -1.64 8.49 -35.27
C LYS A 518 -0.91 7.18 -35.59
N ASP A 519 0.41 7.27 -35.76
CA ASP A 519 1.27 6.15 -36.13
C ASP A 519 2.21 5.82 -34.98
N SER A 520 1.80 4.89 -34.11
CA SER A 520 2.66 4.34 -33.05
C SER A 520 3.09 2.94 -33.40
N SER A 521 4.37 2.59 -33.21
CA SER A 521 4.81 1.18 -33.20
C SER A 521 4.48 0.48 -31.87
N ASN A 522 4.05 1.23 -30.85
CA ASN A 522 3.67 0.70 -29.54
C ASN A 522 2.22 0.18 -29.58
N PRO A 523 1.99 -1.14 -29.50
CA PRO A 523 0.64 -1.71 -29.58
C PRO A 523 -0.27 -1.26 -28.44
N MET A 524 0.28 -0.92 -27.26
CA MET A 524 -0.51 -0.39 -26.15
C MET A 524 -1.05 1.01 -26.46
N LEU A 525 -0.24 1.88 -27.08
CA LEU A 525 -0.68 3.23 -27.48
C LEU A 525 -1.73 3.18 -28.60
N GLN A 526 -1.60 2.23 -29.53
CA GLN A 526 -2.62 1.99 -30.56
C GLN A 526 -3.97 1.60 -29.94
N ASP A 527 -3.97 0.68 -28.97
CA ASP A 527 -5.18 0.26 -28.28
C ASP A 527 -5.77 1.37 -27.41
N TYR A 528 -4.94 2.17 -26.72
CA TYR A 528 -5.39 3.36 -26.01
C TYR A 528 -6.11 4.33 -26.95
N ARG A 529 -5.51 4.62 -28.11
CA ARG A 529 -6.10 5.48 -29.14
C ARG A 529 -7.43 4.90 -29.65
N LYS A 530 -7.50 3.60 -29.90
CA LYS A 530 -8.71 2.89 -30.34
C LYS A 530 -9.83 2.99 -29.29
N LEU A 531 -9.50 2.80 -28.01
CA LEU A 531 -10.40 2.93 -26.87
C LEU A 531 -10.94 4.36 -26.72
N ALA A 532 -10.08 5.36 -26.89
CA ALA A 532 -10.46 6.76 -26.78
C ALA A 532 -11.33 7.24 -27.97
N LEU A 533 -10.96 6.92 -29.20
CA LEU A 533 -11.61 7.45 -30.41
C LEU A 533 -12.85 6.65 -30.83
N TYR A 534 -12.72 5.33 -30.98
CA TYR A 534 -13.80 4.51 -31.56
C TYR A 534 -14.76 4.02 -30.50
N TYR A 535 -14.24 3.62 -29.34
CA TYR A 535 -15.03 3.06 -28.26
C TYR A 535 -15.51 4.08 -27.21
N LYS A 536 -15.00 5.32 -27.29
CA LYS A 536 -15.41 6.45 -26.44
C LYS A 536 -15.28 6.18 -24.93
N VAL A 537 -14.22 5.50 -24.53
CA VAL A 537 -13.91 5.28 -23.11
C VAL A 537 -13.28 6.56 -22.55
N HIS A 538 -14.12 7.45 -22.01
CA HIS A 538 -13.70 8.80 -21.57
C HIS A 538 -13.71 8.99 -20.04
N ASP A 539 -13.84 7.91 -19.28
CA ASP A 539 -13.92 7.94 -17.82
C ASP A 539 -12.56 8.29 -17.16
N HIS A 540 -12.59 8.99 -16.02
CA HIS A 540 -11.44 9.39 -15.19
C HIS A 540 -10.41 10.25 -15.94
N ILE A 541 -10.82 11.45 -16.36
CA ILE A 541 -9.93 12.43 -17.00
C ILE A 541 -9.05 13.09 -15.94
N GLY A 542 -7.72 13.01 -16.14
CA GLY A 542 -6.75 13.63 -15.24
C GLY A 542 -5.41 13.86 -15.90
N PRO A 543 -4.49 14.56 -15.20
CA PRO A 543 -3.14 14.81 -15.70
C PRO A 543 -2.35 13.51 -15.90
N ALA A 544 -1.50 13.50 -16.91
CA ALA A 544 -0.54 12.43 -17.15
C ALA A 544 0.32 12.19 -15.89
N SER A 545 0.33 10.94 -15.41
CA SER A 545 1.21 10.53 -14.31
C SER A 545 2.67 10.40 -14.78
N PRO A 546 3.67 10.45 -13.87
CA PRO A 546 5.08 10.30 -14.25
C PRO A 546 5.34 9.05 -15.13
N ALA A 547 4.77 7.91 -14.76
CA ALA A 547 4.89 6.67 -15.54
C ALA A 547 4.32 6.80 -16.97
N GLN A 548 3.21 7.52 -17.14
CA GLN A 548 2.63 7.77 -18.46
C GLN A 548 3.49 8.73 -19.29
N ILE A 549 4.10 9.73 -18.65
CA ILE A 549 5.05 10.64 -19.30
C ILE A 549 6.26 9.84 -19.81
N HIS A 550 6.79 8.91 -19.00
CA HIS A 550 7.86 8.00 -19.41
C HIS A 550 7.44 7.05 -20.54
N ALA A 551 6.16 6.69 -20.60
CA ALA A 551 5.58 5.91 -21.70
C ALA A 551 5.37 6.73 -23.00
N GLY A 552 5.67 8.04 -23.00
CA GLY A 552 5.61 8.92 -24.17
C GLY A 552 4.42 9.87 -24.21
N VAL A 553 3.63 9.97 -23.13
CA VAL A 553 2.57 10.98 -23.02
C VAL A 553 3.18 12.37 -22.83
N PRO A 554 2.72 13.42 -23.53
CA PRO A 554 3.19 14.78 -23.29
C PRO A 554 2.97 15.21 -21.83
N SER A 555 3.97 15.86 -21.24
CA SER A 555 4.01 16.09 -19.80
C SER A 555 2.84 16.95 -19.26
N SER A 556 2.32 17.87 -20.07
CA SER A 556 1.16 18.72 -19.74
C SER A 556 -0.19 18.18 -20.19
N ALA A 557 -0.24 16.97 -20.76
CA ALA A 557 -1.48 16.42 -21.30
C ALA A 557 -2.40 15.89 -20.21
N LEU A 558 -3.70 15.95 -20.49
CA LEU A 558 -4.72 15.15 -19.82
C LEU A 558 -4.89 13.83 -20.55
N VAL A 559 -5.24 12.77 -19.81
CA VAL A 559 -5.44 11.42 -20.33
C VAL A 559 -6.70 10.78 -19.77
N PHE A 560 -7.26 9.83 -20.52
CA PHE A 560 -8.35 8.97 -20.04
C PHE A 560 -7.74 7.79 -19.26
N HIS A 561 -7.67 7.89 -17.93
CA HIS A 561 -6.99 6.88 -17.12
C HIS A 561 -7.63 5.48 -17.23
N THR A 562 -8.95 5.42 -17.42
CA THR A 562 -9.68 4.17 -17.63
C THR A 562 -9.25 3.50 -18.93
N ALA A 563 -9.26 4.24 -20.05
CA ALA A 563 -8.83 3.73 -21.34
C ALA A 563 -7.35 3.31 -21.34
N TRP A 564 -6.48 4.07 -20.66
CA TRP A 564 -5.06 3.75 -20.52
C TRP A 564 -4.85 2.41 -19.80
N CYS A 565 -5.53 2.20 -18.68
CA CYS A 565 -5.46 0.94 -17.95
C CYS A 565 -6.08 -0.21 -18.76
N MET A 566 -7.17 0.05 -19.49
CA MET A 566 -7.80 -0.94 -20.35
C MET A 566 -6.87 -1.38 -21.50
N ALA A 567 -6.03 -0.47 -22.01
CA ALA A 567 -5.10 -0.74 -23.09
C ALA A 567 -3.99 -1.74 -22.73
N ILE A 568 -3.85 -2.16 -21.46
CA ILE A 568 -3.01 -3.30 -21.11
C ILE A 568 -3.60 -4.60 -21.70
N MET A 569 -4.92 -4.73 -21.70
CA MET A 569 -5.60 -5.85 -22.33
C MET A 569 -5.63 -5.66 -23.86
N PRO A 570 -5.29 -6.69 -24.67
CA PRO A 570 -5.36 -6.60 -26.12
C PRO A 570 -6.79 -6.28 -26.60
N ALA A 571 -6.94 -5.24 -27.43
CA ALA A 571 -8.25 -4.72 -27.83
C ALA A 571 -9.10 -5.70 -28.67
N ASP A 572 -8.47 -6.66 -29.34
CA ASP A 572 -9.20 -7.65 -30.14
C ASP A 572 -9.75 -8.80 -29.27
N GLY A 573 -9.48 -8.78 -27.95
CA GLY A 573 -9.99 -9.74 -26.98
C GLY A 573 -9.52 -11.18 -27.19
N TYR A 574 -8.74 -11.43 -28.25
CA TYR A 574 -8.20 -12.73 -28.59
C TYR A 574 -6.97 -13.01 -27.72
N ILE A 575 -7.24 -13.64 -26.57
CA ILE A 575 -6.21 -14.28 -25.78
C ILE A 575 -6.11 -15.71 -26.29
N GLU A 576 -5.00 -16.03 -26.95
CA GLU A 576 -4.71 -17.40 -27.36
C GLU A 576 -4.49 -18.27 -26.12
N GLU A 577 -5.16 -19.42 -26.08
CA GLU A 577 -4.90 -20.41 -25.04
C GLU A 577 -3.50 -20.99 -25.26
N PRO A 578 -2.62 -20.96 -24.25
CA PRO A 578 -1.27 -21.46 -24.38
C PRO A 578 -1.26 -22.97 -24.63
N THR A 579 -0.39 -23.39 -25.54
CA THR A 579 -0.16 -24.80 -25.84
C THR A 579 0.46 -25.53 -24.65
N ARG A 580 0.31 -26.85 -24.59
CA ARG A 580 0.92 -27.67 -23.53
C ARG A 580 2.44 -27.48 -23.44
N ALA A 581 3.12 -27.40 -24.60
CA ALA A 581 4.56 -27.17 -24.66
C ALA A 581 4.94 -25.80 -24.07
N GLU A 582 4.15 -24.76 -24.32
CA GLU A 582 4.35 -23.45 -23.72
C GLU A 582 4.13 -23.45 -22.22
N LEU A 583 3.34 -24.37 -21.66
CA LEU A 583 3.14 -24.53 -20.23
C LEU A 583 4.24 -25.38 -19.55
N GLU A 584 5.09 -26.09 -20.30
CA GLU A 584 6.19 -26.90 -19.73
C GLU A 584 7.34 -26.06 -19.14
N GLY A 585 7.92 -26.49 -18.01
CA GLY A 585 9.06 -25.79 -17.38
C GLY A 585 8.65 -24.61 -16.47
N ILE A 586 7.41 -24.59 -16.00
CA ILE A 586 6.98 -23.68 -14.93
C ILE A 586 7.66 -24.08 -13.61
N GLN A 587 8.23 -23.08 -12.93
CA GLN A 587 9.00 -23.26 -11.71
C GLN A 587 8.17 -22.85 -10.48
N ASP A 588 8.46 -23.45 -9.33
CA ASP A 588 7.92 -22.98 -8.05
C ASP A 588 8.72 -21.75 -7.58
N VAL A 589 8.01 -20.63 -7.45
CA VAL A 589 8.59 -19.34 -7.09
C VAL A 589 9.23 -19.39 -5.69
N LEU A 590 8.61 -20.13 -4.77
CA LEU A 590 9.10 -20.22 -3.40
C LEU A 590 10.44 -20.96 -3.34
N THR A 591 10.55 -22.08 -4.06
CA THR A 591 11.79 -22.85 -4.19
C THR A 591 12.93 -21.99 -4.73
N GLU A 592 12.65 -21.19 -5.76
CA GLU A 592 13.66 -20.32 -6.39
C GLU A 592 14.11 -19.16 -5.49
N LEU A 593 13.18 -18.55 -4.77
CA LEU A 593 13.52 -17.51 -3.78
C LEU A 593 14.31 -18.08 -2.60
N LYS A 594 13.96 -19.29 -2.12
CA LYS A 594 14.71 -20.01 -1.08
C LYS A 594 16.14 -20.28 -1.54
N ARG A 595 16.32 -20.77 -2.77
CA ARG A 595 17.63 -21.00 -3.39
C ARG A 595 18.47 -19.73 -3.42
N PHE A 596 17.92 -18.64 -3.97
CA PHE A 596 18.60 -17.34 -4.00
C PHE A 596 18.99 -16.84 -2.60
N ARG A 597 18.08 -16.98 -1.62
CA ARG A 597 18.31 -16.54 -0.24
C ARG A 597 19.43 -17.34 0.43
N LEU A 598 19.44 -18.66 0.27
CA LEU A 598 20.48 -19.55 0.82
C LEU A 598 21.86 -19.28 0.21
N GLU A 599 21.93 -19.07 -1.11
CA GLU A 599 23.19 -18.70 -1.78
C GLU A 599 23.74 -17.37 -1.29
N GLY A 600 22.88 -16.35 -1.15
CA GLY A 600 23.27 -15.06 -0.57
C GLY A 600 23.76 -15.20 0.88
N ARG A 601 23.06 -15.99 1.70
CA ARG A 601 23.44 -16.24 3.09
C ARG A 601 24.79 -16.95 3.19
N ALA A 602 25.04 -17.94 2.35
CA ALA A 602 26.32 -18.66 2.34
C ALA A 602 27.49 -17.72 2.02
N LYS A 603 27.30 -16.78 1.07
CA LYS A 603 28.29 -15.72 0.77
C LYS A 603 28.51 -14.80 1.96
N TYR A 604 27.43 -14.35 2.61
CA TYR A 604 27.51 -13.51 3.82
C TYR A 604 28.28 -14.21 4.95
N LEU A 605 27.94 -15.47 5.27
CA LEU A 605 28.62 -16.25 6.31
C LEU A 605 30.08 -16.56 5.98
N LYS A 606 30.44 -16.68 4.68
CA LYS A 606 31.83 -16.79 4.26
C LYS A 606 32.60 -15.50 4.56
N LEU A 607 32.05 -14.34 4.19
CA LEU A 607 32.66 -13.04 4.49
C LEU A 607 32.73 -12.78 6.00
N GLN A 608 31.71 -13.18 6.77
CA GLN A 608 31.72 -13.03 8.23
C GLN A 608 32.88 -13.79 8.87
N ARG A 609 33.18 -15.00 8.39
CA ARG A 609 34.36 -15.76 8.84
C ARG A 609 35.67 -15.08 8.44
N GLU A 610 35.73 -14.44 7.28
CA GLU A 610 36.91 -13.69 6.81
C GLU A 610 37.12 -12.37 7.59
N TYR A 611 36.04 -11.69 7.98
CA TYR A 611 36.08 -10.43 8.74
C TYR A 611 36.29 -10.63 10.26
N GLY A 612 36.11 -11.85 10.76
CA GLY A 612 36.28 -12.17 12.19
C GLY A 612 35.27 -11.43 13.07
N SER A 613 35.76 -10.64 14.03
CA SER A 613 34.94 -9.84 14.95
C SER A 613 34.43 -8.52 14.35
N ARG A 614 34.85 -8.16 13.14
CA ARG A 614 34.41 -6.93 12.47
C ARG A 614 33.07 -7.14 11.78
N HIS A 615 32.22 -6.12 11.82
CA HIS A 615 30.92 -6.14 11.15
C HIS A 615 31.10 -6.25 9.63
N VAL A 616 30.39 -7.19 9.00
CA VAL A 616 30.35 -7.31 7.53
C VAL A 616 29.39 -6.25 7.01
N PRO A 617 29.85 -5.33 6.15
CA PRO A 617 28.96 -4.33 5.56
C PRO A 617 27.86 -5.01 4.73
N PRO A 618 26.60 -4.52 4.76
CA PRO A 618 25.51 -5.07 3.96
C PRO A 618 25.72 -4.85 2.45
N GLY A 619 24.93 -5.53 1.61
CA GLY A 619 24.97 -5.38 0.16
C GLY A 619 26.12 -6.14 -0.54
N PRO A 620 26.61 -5.66 -1.71
CA PRO A 620 27.73 -6.30 -2.41
C PRO A 620 28.99 -6.37 -1.54
N PRO A 621 29.76 -7.48 -1.57
CA PRO A 621 29.76 -8.53 -2.60
C PRO A 621 28.83 -9.72 -2.32
N HIS A 622 28.19 -9.82 -1.15
CA HIS A 622 27.28 -10.95 -0.85
C HIS A 622 25.86 -10.75 -1.38
N GLY A 623 25.36 -9.51 -1.43
CA GLY A 623 24.03 -9.16 -1.94
C GLY A 623 22.88 -9.75 -1.12
N PHE A 624 23.14 -10.16 0.12
CA PHE A 624 22.17 -10.69 1.05
C PHE A 624 21.64 -9.55 1.91
N TRP A 625 20.36 -9.24 1.77
CA TRP A 625 19.65 -8.23 2.58
C TRP A 625 19.43 -8.74 4.01
N LEU A 626 19.76 -7.96 5.05
CA LEU A 626 19.72 -8.41 6.44
C LEU A 626 18.37 -8.19 7.13
N GLY A 627 17.45 -7.44 6.51
CA GLY A 627 16.09 -7.25 7.03
C GLY A 627 15.25 -8.52 7.13
N THR A 628 14.08 -8.38 7.76
CA THR A 628 13.13 -9.46 8.02
C THR A 628 12.38 -9.82 6.75
N LEU A 629 12.58 -11.04 6.25
CA LEU A 629 11.84 -11.61 5.11
C LEU A 629 10.81 -12.62 5.62
N GLU A 630 9.54 -12.27 5.61
CA GLU A 630 8.44 -13.17 5.96
C GLU A 630 7.81 -13.77 4.70
N VAL A 631 7.41 -15.04 4.79
CA VAL A 631 6.64 -15.70 3.74
C VAL A 631 5.41 -16.35 4.35
N SER A 632 4.27 -16.15 3.71
CA SER A 632 3.04 -16.88 4.02
C SER A 632 2.49 -17.54 2.76
N THR A 633 2.09 -18.81 2.88
CA THR A 633 1.40 -19.56 1.85
C THR A 633 -0.03 -19.75 2.34
N HIS A 634 -0.99 -18.99 1.80
CA HIS A 634 -2.37 -19.08 2.29
C HIS A 634 -2.98 -20.43 1.92
N GLN A 635 -3.24 -21.30 2.91
CA GLN A 635 -4.45 -22.12 2.87
C GLN A 635 -5.58 -21.21 3.33
N ARG A 636 -6.50 -20.88 2.42
CA ARG A 636 -7.65 -20.03 2.72
C ARG A 636 -8.70 -20.83 3.50
N THR A 637 -8.34 -21.31 4.69
CA THR A 637 -9.33 -21.75 5.68
C THR A 637 -9.93 -20.51 6.32
N LEU A 638 -11.25 -20.38 6.20
CA LEU A 638 -12.16 -19.57 7.02
C LEU A 638 -12.10 -19.95 8.51
N ARG A 639 -10.90 -20.14 9.05
CA ARG A 639 -10.67 -20.25 10.48
C ARG A 639 -10.01 -18.96 10.87
N SER A 640 -10.78 -18.15 11.59
CA SER A 640 -10.28 -17.29 12.65
C SER A 640 -8.90 -17.79 13.06
N LYS A 641 -7.84 -17.02 12.75
CA LYS A 641 -6.61 -17.18 13.49
C LYS A 641 -7.03 -16.91 14.92
N ILE A 642 -7.21 -17.99 15.68
CA ILE A 642 -7.01 -17.99 17.12
C ILE A 642 -5.73 -17.20 17.26
N ALA A 643 -5.87 -15.97 17.73
CA ALA A 643 -4.73 -15.14 18.00
C ALA A 643 -3.88 -15.95 18.97
N ASP A 644 -2.68 -16.34 18.51
CA ASP A 644 -1.66 -16.92 19.36
C ASP A 644 -1.20 -15.81 20.31
N TYR A 645 -2.03 -15.54 21.33
CA TYR A 645 -1.78 -14.61 22.43
C TYR A 645 -0.76 -15.16 23.44
N TRP A 646 -0.08 -16.25 23.11
CA TRP A 646 0.96 -16.84 23.94
C TRP A 646 2.13 -17.31 23.09
N ARG A 647 3.15 -16.45 22.95
CA ARG A 647 4.57 -16.81 23.01
C ARG A 647 5.44 -15.60 23.31
#